data_AF-A0AA39HTC4-F1
#
_entry.id   AF-A0AA39HTC4-F1
#
_cell.length_a   1.000
_cell.length_b   1.000
_cell.length_c   1.000
_cell.angle_alpha   90.00
_cell.angle_beta   90.00
_cell.angle_gamma   90.00
#
_symmetry.space_group_name_H-M   'P 1'
#
loop_
_entity.id
_entity.type
_entity.pdbx_description
1 polymer ?
#
loop_
_entity_poly.entity_id
_entity_poly.type
_entity_poly.pdbx_seq_one_letter_code
_entity_poly.pdbx_strand_id
1 'polypeptide(L)'
;MCGIWALLGAECSEKHSEAFMEIVGRGPDLTVVSQVQPNVFLGFHRLAIVQPGHVASEQPIVAGSLSVVCNGEIYNHEILKKNSHLAEDKVKNGGSDCASIIHAFKTHNGDLRKCCAALDGVFAFVMVDEKYVYIGRDPMGVRPLFYGFDSEGELVLGSEVKCIHDLCDRVEIFPPGHCGTISLAGARNDIRFQQYFAIPTTPERMITINKQLILTQVREILVSAVQKRLMGNRQFGFMLSGGLDSSLVASIATKYLKQKPVAFSVGFGDSPDLENARKVAEYLDIPHKVLVITPEQCIDIVPDVVYALETFDPLIIRCGIPHFLLCKHIAATSDVKVLLSGEGADELFGSYAYMQRAPSSTHLHKEILRRLTHLHQYDVLRCDRATSCHGLEIRVPFLDKRFIDLIARLPPSFKLIADQMEKFVLRSAFEGWLPNEVLWRSKEGFSEALGKIDLGDVVHEHADRLISSEQFELRSHLFPWKTPDSKEEFWYRMLFDAFFSHKKMTNVVHTKVYRTAAWHMVEEKENCKDELTAVEKSLANDRSLSSGTLNYTTHCRNPECREKVTSQALESDPRTASVAHQQALRVVSANARSEEEAHNVRLNFPSKRTARRTYQNHARKAYPKADSGKIPECFKVREELRRRRSSAPARSPMSSRRNLKFIRVGLPFFSIVFGGAFGLHYFQQVRYDFRKIRAIDDNLEHLRGDLKESGLKVRNDVSIDTVYKEVVELDTDSWENIRGPREFEDLSGYERIKQNQKEVNAEARRKKAETYN
;
A
#
# COMPACT_ATOMS: atom_id res chain seq x y z
N MET A 1 -13.84 0.69 13.21
CA MET A 1 -14.20 -0.62 12.63
C MET A 1 -14.10 -1.66 13.73
N CYS A 2 -14.93 -2.69 13.79
CA CYS A 2 -14.77 -3.70 14.85
C CYS A 2 -13.41 -4.42 14.81
N GLY A 3 -13.02 -5.02 15.95
CA GLY A 3 -11.90 -5.94 16.06
C GLY A 3 -12.39 -7.34 16.39
N ILE A 4 -11.99 -8.34 15.62
CA ILE A 4 -12.29 -9.75 15.92
C ILE A 4 -11.03 -10.51 16.31
N TRP A 5 -11.22 -11.51 17.17
CA TRP A 5 -10.19 -12.42 17.62
C TRP A 5 -10.79 -13.80 17.87
N ALA A 6 -10.00 -14.85 17.71
CA ALA A 6 -10.42 -16.19 18.08
C ALA A 6 -9.24 -16.99 18.59
N LEU A 7 -9.47 -17.83 19.61
CA LEU A 7 -8.53 -18.80 20.13
C LEU A 7 -9.17 -20.18 20.04
N LEU A 8 -8.48 -21.08 19.36
CA LEU A 8 -8.91 -22.46 19.17
C LEU A 8 -7.87 -23.35 19.84
N GLY A 9 -8.25 -23.87 21.00
CA GLY A 9 -7.71 -25.08 21.60
C GLY A 9 -6.94 -24.97 22.89
N ALA A 10 -6.75 -23.74 23.33
CA ALA A 10 -6.37 -23.46 24.69
C ALA A 10 -7.52 -22.80 25.46
N GLU A 11 -7.42 -22.87 26.78
CA GLU A 11 -8.16 -21.99 27.67
C GLU A 11 -7.65 -20.55 27.53
N CYS A 12 -8.57 -19.58 27.65
CA CYS A 12 -8.22 -18.17 27.49
C CYS A 12 -7.49 -17.66 28.74
N SER A 13 -6.16 -17.49 28.62
CA SER A 13 -5.32 -16.92 29.68
C SER A 13 -5.30 -15.39 29.71
N GLU A 14 -4.72 -14.81 30.77
CA GLU A 14 -4.52 -13.36 30.89
C GLU A 14 -3.68 -12.80 29.72
N LYS A 15 -2.63 -13.52 29.29
CA LYS A 15 -1.80 -13.14 28.13
C LYS A 15 -2.62 -13.03 26.84
N HIS A 16 -3.58 -13.93 26.62
CA HIS A 16 -4.48 -13.87 25.46
C HIS A 16 -5.37 -12.63 25.53
N SER A 17 -5.93 -12.35 26.71
CA SER A 17 -6.77 -11.19 26.94
C SER A 17 -5.99 -9.89 26.74
N GLU A 18 -4.79 -9.78 27.30
CA GLU A 18 -3.90 -8.61 27.10
C GLU A 18 -3.56 -8.39 25.63
N ALA A 19 -3.21 -9.45 24.89
CA ALA A 19 -2.91 -9.36 23.46
C ALA A 19 -4.15 -8.91 22.67
N PHE A 20 -5.33 -9.42 22.99
CA PHE A 20 -6.58 -8.99 22.35
C PHE A 20 -6.91 -7.51 22.62
N MET A 21 -6.54 -6.98 23.79
CA MET A 21 -6.74 -5.56 24.11
C MET A 21 -5.87 -4.60 23.28
N GLU A 22 -4.78 -5.06 22.64
CA GLU A 22 -3.93 -4.21 21.78
C GLU A 22 -4.70 -3.65 20.57
N ILE A 23 -5.82 -4.28 20.20
CA ILE A 23 -6.67 -3.86 19.06
C ILE A 23 -7.99 -3.22 19.50
N VAL A 24 -8.15 -2.87 20.78
CA VAL A 24 -9.38 -2.23 21.31
C VAL A 24 -9.71 -0.91 20.60
N GLY A 25 -8.69 -0.20 20.09
CA GLY A 25 -8.87 1.04 19.34
C GLY A 25 -9.79 0.89 18.12
N ARG A 26 -9.86 -0.32 17.54
CA ARG A 26 -10.81 -0.69 16.48
C ARG A 26 -12.25 -0.47 16.93
N GLY A 27 -12.62 -1.09 18.04
CA GLY A 27 -13.97 -1.10 18.58
C GLY A 27 -14.02 -0.68 20.06
N PRO A 28 -13.97 0.62 20.35
CA PRO A 28 -13.87 1.12 21.71
C PRO A 28 -15.18 1.04 22.52
N ASP A 29 -16.32 0.73 21.88
CA ASP A 29 -17.63 0.85 22.52
C ASP A 29 -17.97 -0.34 23.43
N LEU A 30 -17.47 -1.53 23.10
CA LEU A 30 -17.75 -2.77 23.85
C LEU A 30 -16.67 -3.81 23.56
N THR A 31 -16.25 -4.54 24.60
CA THR A 31 -15.40 -5.73 24.48
C THR A 31 -16.16 -6.95 24.98
N VAL A 32 -16.19 -8.02 24.18
CA VAL A 32 -16.75 -9.32 24.55
C VAL A 32 -15.71 -10.40 24.25
N VAL A 33 -15.51 -11.32 25.19
CA VAL A 33 -14.81 -12.59 24.97
C VAL A 33 -15.72 -13.69 25.48
N SER A 34 -16.12 -14.60 24.61
CA SER A 34 -17.04 -15.68 24.94
C SER A 34 -16.44 -17.02 24.55
N GLN A 35 -16.49 -17.98 25.47
CA GLN A 35 -16.33 -19.38 25.11
C GLN A 35 -17.59 -19.82 24.36
N VAL A 36 -17.42 -20.36 23.15
CA VAL A 36 -18.54 -20.79 22.28
C VAL A 36 -18.58 -22.30 22.07
N GLN A 37 -17.44 -22.97 22.25
CA GLN A 37 -17.27 -24.42 22.33
C GLN A 37 -16.15 -24.72 23.34
N PRO A 38 -16.00 -25.97 23.84
CA PRO A 38 -14.88 -26.34 24.70
C PRO A 38 -13.54 -25.95 24.07
N ASN A 39 -12.73 -25.18 24.82
CA ASN A 39 -11.47 -24.60 24.34
C ASN A 39 -11.59 -23.76 23.05
N VAL A 40 -12.74 -23.16 22.74
CA VAL A 40 -12.88 -22.23 21.60
C VAL A 40 -13.50 -20.93 22.08
N PHE A 41 -12.76 -19.84 21.91
CA PHE A 41 -13.14 -18.51 22.32
C PHE A 41 -13.27 -17.59 21.11
N LEU A 42 -14.32 -16.77 21.09
CA LEU A 42 -14.48 -15.66 20.15
C LEU A 42 -14.41 -14.34 20.91
N GLY A 43 -13.57 -13.44 20.42
CA GLY A 43 -13.39 -12.08 20.92
C GLY A 43 -13.92 -11.05 19.94
N PHE A 44 -14.59 -10.03 20.47
CA PHE A 44 -15.15 -8.93 19.69
C PHE A 44 -14.98 -7.57 20.40
N HIS A 45 -14.36 -6.63 19.71
CA HIS A 45 -14.35 -5.20 20.03
C HIS A 45 -15.31 -4.49 19.08
N ARG A 46 -16.33 -3.82 19.62
CA ARG A 46 -17.40 -3.21 18.83
C ARG A 46 -17.14 -1.74 18.54
N LEU A 47 -17.30 -1.34 17.29
CA LEU A 47 -17.65 0.03 16.93
C LEU A 47 -19.13 0.04 16.49
N ALA A 48 -19.98 0.75 17.21
CA ALA A 48 -21.42 0.76 16.98
C ALA A 48 -21.78 1.70 15.82
N ILE A 49 -21.82 1.15 14.59
CA ILE A 49 -22.20 1.86 13.35
C ILE A 49 -23.69 1.67 13.02
N VAL A 50 -24.11 0.42 12.77
CA VAL A 50 -25.51 0.08 12.59
C VAL A 50 -26.15 -0.20 13.95
N GLN A 51 -27.19 0.57 14.28
CA GLN A 51 -28.05 0.32 15.44
C GLN A 51 -29.42 -0.16 14.92
N PRO A 52 -29.65 -1.47 14.86
CA PRO A 52 -30.97 -2.01 14.55
C PRO A 52 -31.86 -1.87 15.78
N GLY A 53 -32.69 -0.82 15.83
CA GLY A 53 -33.61 -0.57 16.94
C GLY A 53 -32.94 -0.13 18.25
N HIS A 54 -33.60 -0.39 19.38
CA HIS A 54 -33.18 0.03 20.73
C HIS A 54 -32.13 -0.89 21.39
N VAL A 55 -31.71 -1.99 20.76
CA VAL A 55 -30.79 -2.97 21.38
C VAL A 55 -29.44 -2.95 20.65
N ALA A 56 -28.37 -2.78 21.41
CA ALA A 56 -27.01 -2.89 20.91
C ALA A 56 -26.77 -4.29 20.34
N SER A 57 -26.36 -4.39 19.07
CA SER A 57 -25.88 -5.64 18.47
C SER A 57 -24.54 -6.03 19.12
N GLU A 58 -24.59 -6.94 20.09
CA GLU A 58 -23.40 -7.58 20.65
C GLU A 58 -22.97 -8.76 19.76
N GLN A 59 -21.68 -9.08 19.74
CA GLN A 59 -21.19 -10.31 19.10
C GLN A 59 -20.38 -11.13 20.12
N PRO A 60 -20.47 -12.47 20.10
CA PRO A 60 -20.97 -13.31 19.00
C PRO A 60 -22.49 -13.24 18.74
N ILE A 61 -22.87 -13.25 17.47
CA ILE A 61 -24.26 -13.44 17.02
C ILE A 61 -24.54 -14.94 17.03
N VAL A 62 -25.67 -15.37 17.60
CA VAL A 62 -25.93 -16.79 17.87
C VAL A 62 -27.26 -17.25 17.26
N ALA A 63 -27.24 -18.39 16.57
CA ALA A 63 -28.44 -19.05 16.07
C ALA A 63 -28.31 -20.58 16.16
N GLY A 64 -29.02 -21.20 17.11
CA GLY A 64 -28.83 -22.61 17.43
C GLY A 64 -27.40 -22.87 17.90
N SER A 65 -26.69 -23.81 17.25
CA SER A 65 -25.29 -24.13 17.55
C SER A 65 -24.27 -23.18 16.90
N LEU A 66 -24.69 -22.28 16.00
CA LEU A 66 -23.79 -21.36 15.31
C LEU A 66 -23.54 -20.11 16.14
N SER A 67 -22.27 -19.74 16.30
CA SER A 67 -21.81 -18.48 16.89
C SER A 67 -20.87 -17.77 15.93
N VAL A 68 -21.12 -16.50 15.58
CA VAL A 68 -20.28 -15.73 14.64
C VAL A 68 -19.83 -14.38 15.21
N VAL A 69 -18.56 -14.06 15.00
CA VAL A 69 -18.03 -12.69 15.11
C VAL A 69 -17.58 -12.20 13.73
N CYS A 70 -17.87 -10.95 13.42
CA CYS A 70 -17.60 -10.32 12.14
C CYS A 70 -17.15 -8.87 12.34
N ASN A 71 -16.00 -8.54 11.75
CA ASN A 71 -15.60 -7.17 11.47
C ASN A 71 -15.97 -6.88 10.02
N GLY A 72 -17.09 -6.19 9.78
CA GLY A 72 -17.56 -5.94 8.43
C GLY A 72 -18.90 -5.22 8.36
N GLU A 73 -19.31 -4.96 7.11
CA GLU A 73 -20.59 -4.41 6.72
C GLU A 73 -21.12 -5.22 5.53
N ILE A 74 -22.29 -5.84 5.69
CA ILE A 74 -22.96 -6.63 4.65
C ILE A 74 -24.10 -5.80 4.04
N TYR A 75 -23.84 -5.15 2.91
CA TYR A 75 -24.75 -4.19 2.30
C TYR A 75 -26.04 -4.82 1.73
N ASN A 76 -26.04 -6.12 1.43
CA ASN A 76 -27.23 -6.85 0.99
C ASN A 76 -27.91 -7.65 2.13
N HIS A 77 -27.66 -7.32 3.40
CA HIS A 77 -28.15 -8.10 4.53
C HIS A 77 -29.69 -8.27 4.54
N GLU A 78 -30.45 -7.24 4.17
CA GLU A 78 -31.93 -7.30 4.17
C GLU A 78 -32.43 -8.37 3.21
N ILE A 79 -31.84 -8.45 2.01
CA ILE A 79 -32.19 -9.45 0.99
C ILE A 79 -31.84 -10.85 1.49
N LEU A 80 -30.66 -11.01 2.09
CA LEU A 80 -30.20 -12.30 2.62
C LEU A 80 -31.08 -12.81 3.77
N LYS A 81 -31.47 -11.92 4.70
CA LYS A 81 -32.38 -12.25 5.80
C LYS A 81 -33.76 -12.64 5.28
N LYS A 82 -34.33 -11.85 4.36
CA LYS A 82 -35.65 -12.10 3.77
C LYS A 82 -35.72 -13.41 2.98
N ASN A 83 -34.65 -13.78 2.30
CA ASN A 83 -34.58 -15.02 1.51
C ASN A 83 -34.30 -16.26 2.37
N SER A 84 -34.05 -16.10 3.66
CA SER A 84 -33.76 -17.20 4.56
C SER A 84 -35.04 -17.73 5.22
N HIS A 85 -35.14 -19.05 5.37
CA HIS A 85 -36.20 -19.68 6.17
C HIS A 85 -35.93 -19.63 7.68
N LEU A 86 -34.79 -19.07 8.10
CA LEU A 86 -34.45 -18.88 9.51
C LEU A 86 -35.21 -17.66 10.06
N ALA A 87 -36.16 -17.91 10.96
CA ALA A 87 -36.91 -16.86 11.63
C ALA A 87 -36.00 -15.96 12.48
N GLU A 88 -36.20 -14.64 12.41
CA GLU A 88 -35.33 -13.64 13.05
C GLU A 88 -35.29 -13.76 14.58
N ASP A 89 -36.39 -14.19 15.20
CA ASP A 89 -36.51 -14.43 16.65
C ASP A 89 -35.61 -15.57 17.15
N LYS A 90 -35.14 -16.43 16.24
CA LYS A 90 -34.19 -17.51 16.53
C LYS A 90 -32.72 -17.07 16.43
N VAL A 91 -32.46 -15.80 16.12
CA VAL A 91 -31.11 -15.24 16.00
C VAL A 91 -30.90 -14.21 17.11
N LYS A 92 -30.15 -14.60 18.14
CA LYS A 92 -29.71 -13.66 19.17
C LYS A 92 -28.79 -12.62 18.54
N ASN A 93 -29.07 -11.35 18.80
CA ASN A 93 -28.42 -10.19 18.15
C ASN A 93 -28.67 -10.14 16.63
N GLY A 94 -29.78 -10.72 16.16
CA GLY A 94 -30.17 -10.82 14.74
C GLY A 94 -30.43 -9.49 14.04
N GLY A 95 -30.53 -8.37 14.78
CA GLY A 95 -30.65 -7.04 14.19
C GLY A 95 -29.44 -6.64 13.34
N SER A 96 -28.23 -7.09 13.69
CA SER A 96 -27.00 -6.74 12.96
C SER A 96 -27.09 -7.11 11.48
N ASP A 97 -26.55 -6.28 10.59
CA ASP A 97 -26.28 -6.66 9.20
C ASP A 97 -25.49 -7.98 9.14
N CYS A 98 -24.44 -8.12 9.97
CA CYS A 98 -23.59 -9.31 10.06
C CYS A 98 -24.34 -10.60 10.43
N ALA A 99 -25.54 -10.52 11.01
CA ALA A 99 -26.36 -11.71 11.24
C ALA A 99 -26.73 -12.43 9.93
N SER A 100 -26.75 -11.70 8.80
CA SER A 100 -27.02 -12.27 7.48
C SER A 100 -26.01 -13.32 7.04
N ILE A 101 -24.83 -13.40 7.67
CA ILE A 101 -23.86 -14.48 7.45
C ILE A 101 -24.49 -15.84 7.80
N ILE A 102 -25.15 -15.93 8.96
CA ILE A 102 -25.86 -17.16 9.37
C ILE A 102 -27.00 -17.47 8.41
N HIS A 103 -27.77 -16.44 8.02
CA HIS A 103 -28.87 -16.62 7.07
C HIS A 103 -28.37 -17.14 5.72
N ALA A 104 -27.33 -16.54 5.14
CA ALA A 104 -26.72 -16.98 3.89
C ALA A 104 -26.15 -18.40 4.00
N PHE A 105 -25.49 -18.73 5.11
CA PHE A 105 -24.95 -20.07 5.36
C PHE A 105 -26.05 -21.13 5.41
N LYS A 106 -27.15 -20.86 6.12
CA LYS A 106 -28.31 -21.76 6.19
C LYS A 106 -29.03 -21.89 4.84
N THR A 107 -29.24 -20.79 4.11
CA THR A 107 -29.87 -20.80 2.77
C THR A 107 -29.07 -21.63 1.77
N HIS A 108 -27.75 -21.68 1.90
CA HIS A 108 -26.88 -22.51 1.08
C HIS A 108 -26.56 -23.88 1.70
N ASN A 109 -27.40 -24.38 2.62
CA ASN A 109 -27.28 -25.71 3.23
C ASN A 109 -25.90 -25.99 3.86
N GLY A 110 -25.26 -24.96 4.44
CA GLY A 110 -23.94 -25.08 5.07
C GLY A 110 -22.75 -25.00 4.09
N ASP A 111 -22.97 -24.67 2.82
CA ASP A 111 -21.88 -24.43 1.86
C ASP A 111 -21.25 -23.05 2.12
N LEU A 112 -20.11 -23.04 2.82
CA LEU A 112 -19.38 -21.82 3.18
C LEU A 112 -18.95 -21.02 1.95
N ARG A 113 -18.53 -21.69 0.87
CA ARG A 113 -18.07 -21.02 -0.35
C ARG A 113 -19.21 -20.25 -1.00
N LYS A 114 -20.39 -20.87 -1.13
CA LYS A 114 -21.60 -20.19 -1.66
C LYS A 114 -22.09 -19.09 -0.73
N CYS A 115 -22.04 -19.32 0.58
CA CYS A 115 -22.33 -18.31 1.60
C CYS A 115 -21.49 -17.06 1.36
N CYS A 116 -20.16 -17.17 1.37
CA CYS A 116 -19.26 -16.04 1.15
C CYS A 116 -19.44 -15.38 -0.24
N ALA A 117 -19.73 -16.16 -1.29
CA ALA A 117 -19.98 -15.63 -2.62
C ALA A 117 -21.26 -14.78 -2.73
N ALA A 118 -22.26 -15.06 -1.88
CA ALA A 118 -23.54 -14.35 -1.81
C ALA A 118 -23.49 -13.06 -0.98
N LEU A 119 -22.49 -12.89 -0.12
CA LEU A 119 -22.29 -11.68 0.67
C LEU A 119 -21.81 -10.53 -0.24
N ASP A 120 -22.57 -9.44 -0.27
CA ASP A 120 -22.18 -8.18 -0.90
C ASP A 120 -21.76 -7.20 0.20
N GLY A 121 -20.47 -7.16 0.49
CA GLY A 121 -19.95 -6.45 1.65
C GLY A 121 -18.44 -6.48 1.75
N VAL A 122 -17.95 -5.87 2.82
CA VAL A 122 -16.55 -5.95 3.27
C VAL A 122 -16.56 -6.58 4.64
N PHE A 123 -15.79 -7.64 4.85
CA PHE A 123 -15.94 -8.50 6.02
C PHE A 123 -14.72 -9.37 6.27
N ALA A 124 -14.45 -9.60 7.55
CA ALA A 124 -13.69 -10.72 8.05
C ALA A 124 -14.52 -11.34 9.17
N PHE A 125 -14.82 -12.63 9.11
CA PHE A 125 -15.61 -13.31 10.14
C PHE A 125 -15.01 -14.65 10.54
N VAL A 126 -15.30 -15.04 11.78
CA VAL A 126 -15.08 -16.38 12.33
C VAL A 126 -16.41 -16.86 12.89
N MET A 127 -16.88 -18.00 12.40
CA MET A 127 -18.12 -18.64 12.81
C MET A 127 -17.83 -20.06 13.27
N VAL A 128 -18.46 -20.52 14.34
CA VAL A 128 -18.21 -21.82 14.96
C VAL A 128 -19.53 -22.55 15.16
N ASP A 129 -19.56 -23.85 14.86
CA ASP A 129 -20.57 -24.79 15.37
C ASP A 129 -19.92 -25.93 16.17
N GLU A 130 -20.69 -26.97 16.48
CA GLU A 130 -20.24 -28.14 17.24
C GLU A 130 -19.11 -28.94 16.56
N LYS A 131 -18.92 -28.77 15.25
CA LYS A 131 -18.03 -29.62 14.43
C LYS A 131 -16.92 -28.83 13.77
N TYR A 132 -17.19 -27.59 13.37
CA TYR A 132 -16.30 -26.83 12.51
C TYR A 132 -16.18 -25.37 12.93
N VAL A 133 -15.00 -24.82 12.61
CA VAL A 133 -14.78 -23.39 12.51
C VAL A 133 -14.79 -23.01 11.03
N TYR A 134 -15.56 -21.98 10.71
CA TYR A 134 -15.75 -21.41 9.39
C TYR A 134 -15.19 -19.98 9.38
N ILE A 135 -14.31 -19.69 8.44
CA ILE A 135 -13.64 -18.40 8.33
C ILE A 135 -13.92 -17.82 6.94
N GLY A 136 -14.22 -16.54 6.85
CA GLY A 136 -14.42 -15.85 5.58
C GLY A 136 -13.80 -14.47 5.57
N ARG A 137 -13.18 -14.09 4.45
CA ARG A 137 -12.63 -12.75 4.23
C ARG A 137 -13.01 -12.22 2.86
N ASP A 138 -13.41 -10.95 2.82
CA ASP A 138 -14.00 -10.29 1.67
C ASP A 138 -13.13 -10.31 0.39
N PRO A 139 -13.74 -10.10 -0.79
CA PRO A 139 -13.09 -10.21 -2.10
C PRO A 139 -11.73 -9.53 -2.24
N MET A 140 -11.57 -8.34 -1.67
CA MET A 140 -10.38 -7.50 -1.83
C MET A 140 -9.56 -7.38 -0.54
N GLY A 141 -9.98 -8.05 0.53
CA GLY A 141 -9.32 -8.00 1.82
C GLY A 141 -9.43 -6.63 2.48
N VAL A 142 -10.52 -5.89 2.22
CA VAL A 142 -10.81 -4.58 2.81
C VAL A 142 -10.82 -4.65 4.33
N ARG A 143 -11.39 -5.72 4.88
CA ARG A 143 -11.28 -6.04 6.30
C ARG A 143 -10.12 -7.01 6.50
N PRO A 144 -9.25 -6.74 7.48
CA PRO A 144 -8.08 -7.56 7.72
C PRO A 144 -8.40 -8.81 8.52
N LEU A 145 -7.62 -9.87 8.27
CA LEU A 145 -7.63 -11.06 9.09
C LEU A 145 -6.28 -11.77 8.95
N PHE A 146 -5.73 -12.14 10.09
CA PHE A 146 -4.49 -12.89 10.21
C PHE A 146 -4.73 -14.10 11.10
N TYR A 147 -3.87 -15.09 10.96
CA TYR A 147 -3.88 -16.27 11.80
C TYR A 147 -2.45 -16.73 12.08
N GLY A 148 -2.27 -17.48 13.14
CA GLY A 148 -0.98 -18.06 13.49
C GLY A 148 -1.14 -19.23 14.45
N PHE A 149 -0.06 -19.98 14.62
CA PHE A 149 -0.02 -21.13 15.52
C PHE A 149 1.02 -20.88 16.61
N ASP A 150 0.71 -21.28 17.83
CA ASP A 150 1.70 -21.35 18.91
C ASP A 150 2.53 -22.65 18.83
N SER A 151 3.42 -22.84 19.80
CA SER A 151 4.31 -24.01 19.86
C SER A 151 3.57 -25.33 20.09
N GLU A 152 2.38 -25.27 20.68
CA GLU A 152 1.53 -26.42 20.97
C GLU A 152 0.58 -26.75 19.79
N GLY A 153 0.59 -25.91 18.75
CA GLY A 153 -0.26 -26.06 17.57
C GLY A 153 -1.64 -25.43 17.71
N GLU A 154 -1.85 -24.62 18.74
CA GLU A 154 -3.10 -23.89 18.95
C GLU A 154 -3.21 -22.70 18.02
N LEU A 155 -4.42 -22.48 17.51
CA LEU A 155 -4.67 -21.50 16.47
C LEU A 155 -5.23 -20.21 17.07
N VAL A 156 -4.59 -19.10 16.75
CA VAL A 156 -5.06 -17.76 17.09
C VAL A 156 -5.36 -16.99 15.80
N LEU A 157 -6.54 -16.38 15.74
CA LEU A 157 -6.93 -15.46 14.67
C LEU A 157 -7.12 -14.05 15.22
N GLY A 158 -6.82 -13.05 14.42
CA GLY A 158 -6.96 -11.65 14.81
C GLY A 158 -7.14 -10.71 13.61
N SER A 159 -7.87 -9.62 13.81
CA SER A 159 -7.97 -8.56 12.79
C SER A 159 -6.62 -7.90 12.49
N GLU A 160 -5.68 -7.87 13.44
CA GLU A 160 -4.39 -7.21 13.29
C GLU A 160 -3.30 -8.08 13.89
N VAL A 161 -2.07 -7.91 13.41
CA VAL A 161 -0.97 -8.76 13.82
C VAL A 161 -0.58 -8.50 15.27
N LYS A 162 -0.70 -7.26 15.74
CA LYS A 162 -0.38 -6.85 17.12
C LYS A 162 -1.14 -7.63 18.20
N CYS A 163 -2.31 -8.22 17.91
CA CYS A 163 -3.03 -9.05 18.88
C CYS A 163 -2.72 -10.55 18.84
N ILE A 164 -1.88 -11.01 17.90
CA ILE A 164 -1.52 -12.43 17.76
C ILE A 164 0.00 -12.69 17.71
N HIS A 165 0.80 -11.68 17.37
CA HIS A 165 2.25 -11.80 17.17
C HIS A 165 3.00 -12.40 18.39
N ASP A 166 2.64 -11.97 19.60
CA ASP A 166 3.29 -12.44 20.84
C ASP A 166 2.72 -13.79 21.33
N LEU A 167 1.65 -14.28 20.69
CA LEU A 167 0.99 -15.56 20.97
C LEU A 167 1.47 -16.67 20.02
N CYS A 168 1.80 -16.34 18.77
CA CYS A 168 2.11 -17.31 17.73
C CYS A 168 3.61 -17.36 17.42
N ASP A 169 4.11 -18.51 16.97
CA ASP A 169 5.48 -18.66 16.45
C ASP A 169 5.64 -18.12 15.03
N ARG A 170 4.57 -18.17 14.24
CA ARG A 170 4.48 -17.55 12.91
C ARG A 170 3.10 -16.95 12.70
N VAL A 171 3.05 -15.89 11.91
CA VAL A 171 1.81 -15.21 11.53
C VAL A 171 1.67 -15.23 10.02
N GLU A 172 0.46 -15.52 9.56
CA GLU A 172 0.06 -15.59 8.17
C GLU A 172 -1.13 -14.66 7.91
N ILE A 173 -1.25 -14.21 6.66
CA ILE A 173 -2.43 -13.47 6.21
C ILE A 173 -3.51 -14.47 5.80
N PHE A 174 -4.73 -14.30 6.30
CA PHE A 174 -5.86 -15.04 5.73
C PHE A 174 -6.20 -14.44 4.35
N PRO A 175 -6.15 -15.20 3.24
CA PRO A 175 -6.17 -14.62 1.90
C PRO A 175 -7.50 -13.91 1.55
N PRO A 176 -7.47 -12.77 0.83
CA PRO A 176 -8.67 -12.12 0.29
C PRO A 176 -9.48 -13.04 -0.64
N GLY A 177 -10.81 -12.92 -0.64
CA GLY A 177 -11.69 -13.68 -1.55
C GLY A 177 -11.70 -15.20 -1.29
N HIS A 178 -11.26 -15.61 -0.10
CA HIS A 178 -11.21 -17.00 0.34
C HIS A 178 -12.07 -17.22 1.58
N CYS A 179 -12.47 -18.47 1.76
CA CYS A 179 -13.01 -18.99 2.99
C CYS A 179 -12.23 -20.23 3.43
N GLY A 180 -12.33 -20.60 4.70
CA GLY A 180 -11.58 -21.70 5.29
C GLY A 180 -12.45 -22.48 6.27
N THR A 181 -12.26 -23.79 6.31
CA THR A 181 -12.88 -24.65 7.33
C THR A 181 -11.84 -25.42 8.12
N ILE A 182 -12.10 -25.56 9.42
CA ILE A 182 -11.25 -26.31 10.35
C ILE A 182 -12.16 -27.25 11.13
N SER A 183 -11.77 -28.53 11.25
CA SER A 183 -12.49 -29.51 12.07
C SER A 183 -12.11 -29.34 13.53
N LEU A 184 -13.10 -29.34 14.43
CA LEU A 184 -12.86 -29.35 15.88
C LEU A 184 -12.41 -30.74 16.40
N ALA A 185 -12.65 -31.81 15.63
CA ALA A 185 -12.29 -33.18 16.00
C ALA A 185 -10.89 -33.61 15.49
N GLY A 186 -10.14 -32.72 14.86
CA GLY A 186 -8.86 -33.04 14.21
C GLY A 186 -7.75 -32.03 14.51
N ALA A 187 -6.67 -32.13 13.75
CA ALA A 187 -5.55 -31.19 13.86
C ALA A 187 -5.99 -29.78 13.44
N ARG A 188 -5.77 -28.80 14.31
CA ARG A 188 -6.21 -27.42 14.14
C ARG A 188 -5.44 -26.66 13.04
N ASN A 189 -4.31 -27.22 12.61
CA ASN A 189 -3.47 -26.68 11.56
C ASN A 189 -3.91 -27.06 10.13
N ASP A 190 -4.89 -27.95 9.97
CA ASP A 190 -5.49 -28.29 8.67
C ASP A 190 -6.60 -27.30 8.30
N ILE A 191 -6.22 -26.07 7.92
CA ILE A 191 -7.17 -25.08 7.38
C ILE A 191 -7.45 -25.40 5.91
N ARG A 192 -8.68 -25.81 5.61
CA ARG A 192 -9.11 -26.12 4.24
C ARG A 192 -9.58 -24.87 3.52
N PHE A 193 -8.65 -24.22 2.82
CA PHE A 193 -8.94 -23.01 2.04
C PHE A 193 -9.74 -23.29 0.78
N GLN A 194 -10.69 -22.41 0.47
CA GLN A 194 -11.48 -22.40 -0.75
C GLN A 194 -11.61 -20.97 -1.27
N GLN A 195 -11.21 -20.76 -2.52
CA GLN A 195 -11.43 -19.47 -3.19
C GLN A 195 -12.88 -19.35 -3.64
N TYR A 196 -13.57 -18.29 -3.23
CA TYR A 196 -14.94 -18.00 -3.66
C TYR A 196 -15.02 -16.78 -4.59
N PHE A 197 -13.97 -15.94 -4.62
CA PHE A 197 -13.86 -14.79 -5.51
C PHE A 197 -12.48 -14.68 -6.13
N ALA A 198 -12.44 -14.36 -7.42
CA ALA A 198 -11.24 -13.99 -8.15
C ALA A 198 -11.55 -12.79 -9.04
N ILE A 199 -10.58 -11.88 -9.17
CA ILE A 199 -10.68 -10.73 -10.07
C ILE A 199 -10.72 -11.26 -11.52
N PRO A 200 -11.66 -10.83 -12.37
CA PRO A 200 -11.65 -11.20 -13.78
C PRO A 200 -10.33 -10.80 -14.44
N THR A 201 -9.61 -11.76 -15.03
CA THR A 201 -8.30 -11.51 -15.65
C THR A 201 -8.40 -11.18 -17.13
N THR A 202 -9.44 -11.68 -17.81
CA THR A 202 -9.61 -11.52 -19.25
C THR A 202 -10.50 -10.31 -19.54
N PRO A 203 -9.99 -9.28 -20.24
CA PRO A 203 -10.83 -8.22 -20.76
C PRO A 203 -11.87 -8.78 -21.74
N GLU A 204 -13.08 -8.28 -21.68
CA GLU A 204 -14.16 -8.74 -22.55
C GLU A 204 -14.03 -8.08 -23.93
N ARG A 205 -13.59 -8.88 -24.92
CA ARG A 205 -13.36 -8.42 -26.30
C ARG A 205 -14.62 -7.87 -26.98
N MET A 206 -15.80 -8.26 -26.50
CA MET A 206 -17.12 -7.88 -27.01
C MET A 206 -17.68 -6.60 -26.36
N ILE A 207 -17.00 -6.02 -25.36
CA ILE A 207 -17.29 -4.66 -24.90
C ILE A 207 -16.76 -3.68 -25.96
N THR A 208 -17.44 -3.61 -27.10
CA THR A 208 -16.98 -2.83 -28.27
C THR A 208 -18.11 -2.19 -29.05
N ILE A 209 -19.31 -2.06 -28.48
CA ILE A 209 -20.47 -1.68 -29.30
C ILE A 209 -21.01 -0.29 -28.94
N ASN A 210 -20.81 0.23 -27.72
CA ASN A 210 -21.34 1.55 -27.36
C ASN A 210 -20.60 2.25 -26.20
N LYS A 211 -19.81 3.29 -26.51
CA LYS A 211 -19.11 4.12 -25.50
C LYS A 211 -20.08 4.75 -24.50
N GLN A 212 -21.24 5.23 -24.94
CA GLN A 212 -22.24 5.85 -24.08
C GLN A 212 -22.81 4.86 -23.06
N LEU A 213 -23.05 3.61 -23.49
CA LEU A 213 -23.50 2.55 -22.58
C LEU A 213 -22.47 2.30 -21.48
N ILE A 214 -21.17 2.28 -21.81
CA ILE A 214 -20.10 2.11 -20.83
C ILE A 214 -20.04 3.27 -19.85
N LEU A 215 -20.12 4.51 -20.33
CA LEU A 215 -20.17 5.68 -19.44
C LEU A 215 -21.37 5.60 -18.48
N THR A 216 -22.54 5.21 -18.98
CA THR A 216 -23.74 5.00 -18.16
C THR A 216 -23.54 3.90 -17.13
N GLN A 217 -22.99 2.74 -17.52
CA GLN A 217 -22.74 1.62 -16.60
C GLN A 217 -21.72 1.99 -15.51
N VAL A 218 -20.62 2.65 -15.88
CA VAL A 218 -19.61 3.14 -14.92
C VAL A 218 -20.26 4.06 -13.90
N ARG A 219 -21.09 5.02 -14.35
CA ARG A 219 -21.80 5.94 -13.48
C ARG A 219 -22.79 5.21 -12.58
N GLU A 220 -23.69 4.41 -13.14
CA GLU A 220 -24.78 3.76 -12.39
C GLU A 220 -24.26 2.74 -11.38
N ILE A 221 -23.23 1.96 -11.74
CA ILE A 221 -22.66 0.97 -10.84
C ILE A 221 -21.89 1.67 -9.71
N LEU A 222 -21.13 2.74 -9.99
CA LEU A 222 -20.47 3.49 -8.91
C LEU A 222 -21.49 4.21 -8.02
N VAL A 223 -22.55 4.79 -8.59
CA VAL A 223 -23.65 5.40 -7.83
C VAL A 223 -24.29 4.36 -6.91
N SER A 224 -24.63 3.18 -7.42
CA SER A 224 -25.17 2.08 -6.64
C SER A 224 -24.20 1.60 -5.56
N ALA A 225 -22.90 1.54 -5.86
CA ALA A 225 -21.85 1.18 -4.92
C ALA A 225 -21.74 2.17 -3.75
N VAL A 226 -21.87 3.47 -4.02
CA VAL A 226 -21.90 4.51 -2.97
C VAL A 226 -23.20 4.41 -2.18
N GLN A 227 -24.36 4.35 -2.84
CA GLN A 227 -25.67 4.32 -2.19
C GLN A 227 -25.80 3.22 -1.15
N LYS A 228 -25.44 1.98 -1.49
CA LYS A 228 -25.53 0.85 -0.53
C LYS A 228 -24.57 0.99 0.65
N ARG A 229 -23.49 1.78 0.49
CA ARG A 229 -22.54 2.14 1.55
C ARG A 229 -23.00 3.30 2.42
N LEU A 230 -24.20 3.83 2.20
CA LEU A 230 -24.84 4.81 3.10
C LEU A 230 -25.74 4.14 4.15
N MET A 231 -25.59 2.82 4.34
CA MET A 231 -26.24 2.05 5.39
C MET A 231 -25.76 2.48 6.79
N GLY A 232 -26.69 2.67 7.73
CA GLY A 232 -26.37 3.01 9.13
C GLY A 232 -26.95 4.36 9.56
N ASN A 233 -26.97 4.58 10.88
CA ASN A 233 -27.66 5.72 11.50
C ASN A 233 -26.70 6.77 12.08
N ARG A 234 -25.39 6.59 11.89
CA ARG A 234 -24.36 7.53 12.37
C ARG A 234 -24.15 8.66 11.38
N GLN A 235 -23.56 9.75 11.87
CA GLN A 235 -23.11 10.84 11.01
C GLN A 235 -22.00 10.34 10.07
N PHE A 236 -22.22 10.56 8.77
CA PHE A 236 -21.25 10.29 7.73
C PHE A 236 -20.30 11.46 7.55
N GLY A 237 -19.05 11.17 7.24
CA GLY A 237 -18.08 12.14 6.77
C GLY A 237 -17.32 11.66 5.54
N PHE A 238 -16.58 12.58 4.94
CA PHE A 238 -15.77 12.31 3.76
C PHE A 238 -14.31 12.63 4.03
N MET A 239 -13.42 11.76 3.59
CA MET A 239 -12.02 12.10 3.40
C MET A 239 -11.88 12.82 2.06
N LEU A 240 -11.83 14.14 2.09
CA LEU A 240 -11.87 14.97 0.89
C LEU A 240 -10.48 15.55 0.61
N SER A 241 -9.85 15.13 -0.47
CA SER A 241 -8.56 15.68 -0.91
C SER A 241 -8.69 16.76 -1.99
N GLY A 242 -9.90 16.97 -2.53
CA GLY A 242 -10.08 17.79 -3.74
C GLY A 242 -9.56 17.11 -5.02
N GLY A 243 -9.10 15.87 -4.94
CA GLY A 243 -8.84 15.01 -6.10
C GLY A 243 -10.14 14.44 -6.69
N LEU A 244 -10.07 13.91 -7.91
CA LEU A 244 -11.23 13.36 -8.63
C LEU A 244 -12.03 12.35 -7.80
N ASP A 245 -11.36 11.36 -7.21
CA ASP A 245 -12.02 10.15 -6.70
C ASP A 245 -12.79 10.43 -5.41
N SER A 246 -12.15 11.10 -4.45
CA SER A 246 -12.78 11.50 -3.19
C SER A 246 -13.92 12.49 -3.43
N SER A 247 -13.75 13.40 -4.39
CA SER A 247 -14.78 14.37 -4.78
C SER A 247 -15.99 13.70 -5.43
N LEU A 248 -15.78 12.71 -6.30
CA LEU A 248 -16.88 11.95 -6.91
C LEU A 248 -17.67 11.18 -5.84
N VAL A 249 -16.97 10.50 -4.91
CA VAL A 249 -17.63 9.79 -3.81
C VAL A 249 -18.43 10.75 -2.94
N ALA A 250 -17.88 11.91 -2.59
CA ALA A 250 -18.58 12.95 -1.83
C ALA A 250 -19.81 13.48 -2.59
N SER A 251 -19.65 13.81 -3.87
CA SER A 251 -20.74 14.31 -4.73
C SER A 251 -21.89 13.33 -4.84
N ILE A 252 -21.58 12.04 -5.08
CA ILE A 252 -22.61 10.99 -5.14
C ILE A 252 -23.29 10.84 -3.78
N ALA A 253 -22.52 10.70 -2.69
CA ALA A 253 -23.07 10.44 -1.37
C ALA A 253 -23.96 11.59 -0.86
N THR A 254 -23.55 12.84 -1.03
CA THR A 254 -24.32 14.02 -0.62
C THR A 254 -25.72 14.06 -1.25
N LYS A 255 -25.89 13.55 -2.48
CA LYS A 255 -27.22 13.49 -3.14
C LYS A 255 -28.20 12.53 -2.48
N TYR A 256 -27.72 11.54 -1.74
CA TYR A 256 -28.56 10.47 -1.17
C TYR A 256 -28.61 10.48 0.37
N LEU A 257 -27.71 11.22 1.02
CA LEU A 257 -27.73 11.39 2.46
C LEU A 257 -28.84 12.37 2.88
N LYS A 258 -29.64 11.97 3.88
CA LYS A 258 -30.68 12.84 4.46
C LYS A 258 -30.08 13.94 5.35
N GLN A 259 -28.98 13.63 6.03
CA GLN A 259 -28.26 14.56 6.89
C GLN A 259 -27.02 15.05 6.16
N LYS A 260 -26.70 16.34 6.29
CA LYS A 260 -25.49 16.91 5.68
C LYS A 260 -24.24 16.22 6.26
N PRO A 261 -23.39 15.60 5.41
CA PRO A 261 -22.13 15.01 5.85
C PRO A 261 -21.10 16.08 6.18
N VAL A 262 -20.02 15.70 6.86
CA VAL A 262 -18.88 16.61 7.12
C VAL A 262 -17.66 16.16 6.30
N ALA A 263 -17.10 17.05 5.51
CA ALA A 263 -15.83 16.82 4.81
C ALA A 263 -14.65 17.11 5.73
N PHE A 264 -13.60 16.29 5.62
CA PHE A 264 -12.35 16.46 6.35
C PHE A 264 -11.16 16.39 5.39
N SER A 265 -10.22 17.31 5.57
CA SER A 265 -8.96 17.36 4.80
C SER A 265 -7.77 17.58 5.72
N VAL A 266 -6.60 17.17 5.24
CA VAL A 266 -5.33 17.33 5.95
C VAL A 266 -4.27 17.83 4.97
N GLY A 267 -3.39 18.71 5.43
CA GLY A 267 -2.26 19.22 4.67
C GLY A 267 -1.43 20.21 5.48
N PHE A 268 -0.28 20.61 4.97
CA PHE A 268 0.43 21.79 5.41
C PHE A 268 -0.37 23.06 5.07
N GLY A 269 -0.05 24.18 5.71
CA GLY A 269 -0.85 25.41 5.61
C GLY A 269 -0.99 25.98 4.19
N ASP A 270 -0.06 25.64 3.30
CA ASP A 270 0.01 26.08 1.90
C ASP A 270 -0.40 25.01 0.88
N SER A 271 -1.06 23.95 1.33
CA SER A 271 -1.48 22.83 0.48
C SER A 271 -2.47 23.24 -0.63
N PRO A 272 -2.19 22.89 -1.90
CA PRO A 272 -3.16 23.04 -2.98
C PRO A 272 -4.36 22.10 -2.84
N ASP A 273 -4.17 20.91 -2.26
CA ASP A 273 -5.26 19.97 -1.99
C ASP A 273 -6.29 20.54 -1.00
N LEU A 274 -5.86 21.33 -0.02
CA LEU A 274 -6.78 22.01 0.89
C LEU A 274 -7.68 23.01 0.16
N GLU A 275 -7.13 23.76 -0.79
CA GLU A 275 -7.90 24.71 -1.59
C GLU A 275 -8.89 23.99 -2.52
N ASN A 276 -8.44 22.93 -3.20
CA ASN A 276 -9.33 22.13 -4.04
C ASN A 276 -10.44 21.45 -3.23
N ALA A 277 -10.13 20.96 -2.03
CA ALA A 277 -11.13 20.38 -1.14
C ALA A 277 -12.17 21.41 -0.68
N ARG A 278 -11.76 22.66 -0.40
CA ARG A 278 -12.70 23.76 -0.07
C ARG A 278 -13.67 24.01 -1.21
N LYS A 279 -13.16 24.16 -2.45
CA LYS A 279 -13.99 24.34 -3.65
C LYS A 279 -15.04 23.26 -3.82
N VAL A 280 -14.66 21.99 -3.60
CA VAL A 280 -15.60 20.87 -3.67
C VAL A 280 -16.62 20.91 -2.54
N ALA A 281 -16.19 21.20 -1.31
CA ALA A 281 -17.11 21.28 -0.18
C ALA A 281 -18.12 22.44 -0.32
N GLU A 282 -17.68 23.58 -0.83
CA GLU A 282 -18.53 24.73 -1.17
C GLU A 282 -19.52 24.38 -2.27
N TYR A 283 -19.05 23.75 -3.36
CA TYR A 283 -19.93 23.28 -4.45
C TYR A 283 -21.00 22.30 -3.96
N LEU A 284 -20.67 21.45 -2.99
CA LEU A 284 -21.59 20.47 -2.41
C LEU A 284 -22.44 21.02 -1.26
N ASP A 285 -22.20 22.26 -0.81
CA ASP A 285 -22.85 22.89 0.35
C ASP A 285 -22.78 22.01 1.63
N ILE A 286 -21.57 21.50 1.92
CA ILE A 286 -21.28 20.68 3.10
C ILE A 286 -20.24 21.32 4.03
N PRO A 287 -20.36 21.15 5.36
CA PRO A 287 -19.34 21.58 6.30
C PRO A 287 -17.97 20.95 5.98
N HIS A 288 -16.91 21.77 6.02
CA HIS A 288 -15.55 21.35 5.76
C HIS A 288 -14.64 21.68 6.95
N LYS A 289 -13.96 20.66 7.47
CA LYS A 289 -12.97 20.79 8.55
C LYS A 289 -11.57 20.47 8.02
N VAL A 290 -10.65 21.40 8.21
CA VAL A 290 -9.27 21.27 7.74
C VAL A 290 -8.33 21.09 8.93
N LEU A 291 -7.53 20.02 8.89
CA LEU A 291 -6.40 19.83 9.80
C LEU A 291 -5.11 20.33 9.13
N VAL A 292 -4.57 21.43 9.64
CA VAL A 292 -3.23 21.88 9.26
C VAL A 292 -2.19 21.17 10.12
N ILE A 293 -1.26 20.47 9.48
CA ILE A 293 -0.17 19.74 10.14
C ILE A 293 1.18 20.45 9.97
N THR A 294 2.16 20.07 10.79
CA THR A 294 3.53 20.61 10.77
C THR A 294 4.56 19.49 10.54
N PRO A 295 5.73 19.78 9.95
CA PRO A 295 6.80 18.80 9.79
C PRO A 295 7.17 18.07 11.08
N GLU A 296 7.21 18.78 12.21
CA GLU A 296 7.53 18.22 13.52
C GLU A 296 6.47 17.20 13.96
N GLN A 297 5.19 17.52 13.81
CA GLN A 297 4.10 16.58 14.11
C GLN A 297 4.16 15.33 13.23
N CYS A 298 4.57 15.48 11.96
CA CYS A 298 4.74 14.37 11.03
C CYS A 298 5.84 13.41 11.49
N ILE A 299 6.98 13.93 11.95
CA ILE A 299 8.10 13.13 12.45
C ILE A 299 7.74 12.46 13.79
N ASP A 300 7.14 13.20 14.72
CA ASP A 300 6.84 12.73 16.07
C ASP A 300 5.89 11.52 16.09
N ILE A 301 5.02 11.41 15.08
CA ILE A 301 4.02 10.34 15.00
C ILE A 301 4.51 9.07 14.28
N VAL A 302 5.67 9.10 13.62
CA VAL A 302 6.20 7.95 12.85
C VAL A 302 6.19 6.64 13.64
N PRO A 303 6.63 6.58 14.91
CA PRO A 303 6.60 5.33 15.68
C PRO A 303 5.18 4.78 15.87
N ASP A 304 4.19 5.65 16.12
CA ASP A 304 2.79 5.27 16.28
C ASP A 304 2.20 4.78 14.94
N VAL A 305 2.59 5.41 13.82
CA VAL A 305 2.17 5.01 12.47
C VAL A 305 2.74 3.65 12.09
N VAL A 306 4.03 3.39 12.32
CA VAL A 306 4.66 2.07 12.05
C VAL A 306 3.98 0.96 12.85
N TYR A 307 3.68 1.21 14.13
CA TYR A 307 2.95 0.26 14.97
C TYR A 307 1.51 0.03 14.49
N ALA A 308 0.79 1.11 14.16
CA ALA A 308 -0.60 1.02 13.73
C ALA A 308 -0.74 0.30 12.39
N LEU A 309 0.10 0.64 11.41
CA LEU A 309 0.07 0.10 10.06
C LEU A 309 0.71 -1.29 9.94
N GLU A 310 1.55 -1.70 10.89
CA GLU A 310 2.20 -3.03 10.91
C GLU A 310 3.06 -3.28 9.67
N THR A 311 3.74 -2.24 9.17
CA THR A 311 4.62 -2.28 8.00
C THR A 311 5.79 -1.32 8.16
N PHE A 312 6.80 -1.49 7.31
CA PHE A 312 7.92 -0.56 7.16
C PHE A 312 8.08 -0.07 5.71
N ASP A 313 7.09 -0.32 4.85
CA ASP A 313 7.13 0.19 3.47
C ASP A 313 7.12 1.73 3.47
N PRO A 314 8.13 2.38 2.87
CA PRO A 314 8.27 3.83 2.97
C PRO A 314 7.08 4.61 2.41
N LEU A 315 6.50 4.17 1.28
CA LEU A 315 5.38 4.88 0.66
C LEU A 315 4.13 4.76 1.54
N ILE A 316 3.87 3.57 2.08
CA ILE A 316 2.72 3.34 2.96
C ILE A 316 2.86 4.11 4.27
N ILE A 317 4.05 4.20 4.85
CA ILE A 317 4.29 5.00 6.05
C ILE A 317 4.11 6.49 5.77
N ARG A 318 4.72 7.04 4.69
CA ARG A 318 4.56 8.45 4.32
C ARG A 318 3.10 8.83 4.11
N CYS A 319 2.35 8.05 3.34
CA CYS A 319 0.91 8.25 3.16
C CYS A 319 0.12 8.01 4.47
N GLY A 320 0.65 7.18 5.36
CA GLY A 320 0.07 6.84 6.66
C GLY A 320 0.11 7.99 7.66
N ILE A 321 1.18 8.79 7.68
CA ILE A 321 1.38 9.90 8.62
C ILE A 321 0.21 10.91 8.63
N PRO A 322 -0.09 11.60 7.51
CA PRO A 322 -1.19 12.58 7.47
C PRO A 322 -2.55 11.91 7.65
N HIS A 323 -2.74 10.68 7.15
CA HIS A 323 -3.98 9.92 7.33
C HIS A 323 -4.23 9.62 8.82
N PHE A 324 -3.23 9.10 9.53
CA PHE A 324 -3.29 8.81 10.95
C PHE A 324 -3.60 10.08 11.77
N LEU A 325 -2.91 11.19 11.49
CA LEU A 325 -3.16 12.48 12.14
C LEU A 325 -4.59 12.98 11.91
N LEU A 326 -5.10 12.86 10.67
CA LEU A 326 -6.46 13.24 10.32
C LEU A 326 -7.49 12.38 11.07
N CYS A 327 -7.34 11.06 11.07
CA CYS A 327 -8.24 10.16 11.78
C CYS A 327 -8.23 10.40 13.29
N LYS A 328 -7.05 10.61 13.88
CA LYS A 328 -6.91 11.00 15.29
C LYS A 328 -7.65 12.31 15.58
N HIS A 329 -7.55 13.30 14.70
CA HIS A 329 -8.25 14.57 14.83
C HIS A 329 -9.77 14.38 14.73
N ILE A 330 -10.27 13.67 13.70
CA ILE A 330 -11.70 13.40 13.52
C ILE A 330 -12.30 12.73 14.75
N ALA A 331 -11.62 11.71 15.28
CA ALA A 331 -12.08 11.00 16.48
C ALA A 331 -12.13 11.88 17.74
N ALA A 332 -11.27 12.90 17.82
CA ALA A 332 -11.18 13.81 18.97
C ALA A 332 -12.09 15.04 18.86
N THR A 333 -12.48 15.47 17.65
CA THR A 333 -13.16 16.75 17.40
C THR A 333 -14.51 16.63 16.71
N SER A 334 -15.00 15.40 16.50
CA SER A 334 -16.29 15.15 15.85
C SER A 334 -16.95 13.85 16.28
N ASP A 335 -18.27 13.77 16.07
CA ASP A 335 -19.07 12.56 16.28
C ASP A 335 -19.10 11.63 15.05
N VAL A 336 -18.39 11.98 13.98
CA VAL A 336 -18.31 11.19 12.76
C VAL A 336 -17.60 9.87 13.07
N LYS A 337 -18.28 8.76 12.76
CA LYS A 337 -17.73 7.40 12.90
C LYS A 337 -17.56 6.69 11.56
N VAL A 338 -18.30 7.10 10.53
CA VAL A 338 -18.25 6.48 9.19
C VAL A 338 -17.70 7.49 8.20
N LEU A 339 -16.59 7.13 7.56
CA LEU A 339 -15.92 7.89 6.53
C LEU A 339 -16.06 7.17 5.19
N LEU A 340 -16.30 7.92 4.12
CA LEU A 340 -16.12 7.41 2.76
C LEU A 340 -14.82 7.98 2.15
N SER A 341 -14.14 7.16 1.36
CA SER A 341 -12.92 7.52 0.63
C SER A 341 -12.93 6.99 -0.81
N GLY A 342 -12.13 7.62 -1.67
CA GLY A 342 -11.97 7.32 -3.09
C GLY A 342 -10.99 6.17 -3.41
N GLU A 343 -10.50 5.44 -2.42
CA GLU A 343 -9.44 4.44 -2.66
C GLU A 343 -9.87 3.28 -3.54
N GLY A 344 -8.91 2.79 -4.32
CA GLY A 344 -9.10 1.76 -5.34
C GLY A 344 -9.33 2.32 -6.73
N ALA A 345 -9.70 3.60 -6.86
CA ALA A 345 -9.91 4.22 -8.17
C ALA A 345 -8.63 4.22 -9.00
N ASP A 346 -7.48 4.57 -8.40
CA ASP A 346 -6.22 4.64 -9.12
C ASP A 346 -5.77 3.27 -9.63
N GLU A 347 -5.89 2.23 -8.82
CA GLU A 347 -5.56 0.86 -9.22
C GLU A 347 -6.49 0.33 -10.30
N LEU A 348 -7.78 0.64 -10.24
CA LEU A 348 -8.76 0.15 -11.21
C LEU A 348 -8.59 0.76 -12.60
N PHE A 349 -8.26 2.05 -12.65
CA PHE A 349 -8.11 2.82 -13.88
C PHE A 349 -6.66 2.97 -14.33
N GLY A 350 -5.69 2.52 -13.53
CA GLY A 350 -4.28 2.49 -13.91
C GLY A 350 -3.66 3.89 -14.01
N SER A 351 -4.03 4.81 -13.13
CA SER A 351 -3.79 6.26 -13.28
C SER A 351 -2.57 6.81 -12.55
N TYR A 352 -1.77 5.97 -11.88
CA TYR A 352 -0.49 6.43 -11.37
C TYR A 352 0.42 6.86 -12.53
N ALA A 353 1.26 7.87 -12.30
CA ALA A 353 2.10 8.46 -13.34
C ALA A 353 2.98 7.42 -14.06
N TYR A 354 3.47 6.40 -13.36
CA TYR A 354 4.26 5.32 -13.98
C TYR A 354 3.40 4.36 -14.82
N MET A 355 2.14 4.16 -14.44
CA MET A 355 1.21 3.29 -15.15
C MET A 355 0.76 3.91 -16.47
N GLN A 356 0.63 5.24 -16.52
CA GLN A 356 0.37 5.98 -17.74
C GLN A 356 1.53 5.90 -18.75
N ARG A 357 2.70 5.41 -18.33
CA ARG A 357 3.87 5.11 -19.19
C ARG A 357 3.94 3.64 -19.59
N ALA A 358 2.88 2.86 -19.37
CA ALA A 358 2.86 1.45 -19.75
C ALA A 358 3.14 1.29 -21.27
N PRO A 359 4.03 0.36 -21.68
CA PRO A 359 4.38 0.20 -23.09
C PRO A 359 3.20 -0.17 -23.99
N SER A 360 2.16 -0.79 -23.42
CA SER A 360 0.91 -1.08 -24.11
C SER A 360 -0.25 -1.19 -23.13
N SER A 361 -1.47 -1.15 -23.66
CA SER A 361 -2.69 -1.35 -22.88
C SER A 361 -2.75 -2.74 -22.20
N THR A 362 -2.12 -3.77 -22.80
CA THR A 362 -1.95 -5.08 -22.17
C THR A 362 -1.00 -5.04 -20.97
N HIS A 363 0.10 -4.30 -21.06
CA HIS A 363 1.01 -4.12 -19.93
C HIS A 363 0.33 -3.38 -18.78
N LEU A 364 -0.42 -2.32 -19.09
CA LEU A 364 -1.24 -1.63 -18.11
C LEU A 364 -2.21 -2.58 -17.41
N HIS A 365 -2.93 -3.42 -18.17
CA HIS A 365 -3.89 -4.36 -17.62
C HIS A 365 -3.25 -5.36 -16.65
N LYS A 366 -2.10 -5.95 -17.02
CA LYS A 366 -1.35 -6.85 -16.14
C LYS A 366 -0.93 -6.17 -14.84
N GLU A 367 -0.51 -4.91 -14.92
CA GLU A 367 -0.12 -4.12 -13.76
C GLU A 367 -1.33 -3.77 -12.86
N ILE A 368 -2.47 -3.40 -13.45
CA ILE A 368 -3.73 -3.23 -12.73
C ILE A 368 -4.09 -4.49 -11.95
N LEU A 369 -4.08 -5.66 -12.60
CA LEU A 369 -4.38 -6.94 -11.95
C LEU A 369 -3.39 -7.26 -10.81
N ARG A 370 -2.10 -7.01 -11.02
CA ARG A 370 -1.06 -7.17 -9.99
C ARG A 370 -1.34 -6.27 -8.79
N ARG A 371 -1.65 -5.01 -9.01
CA ARG A 371 -1.93 -4.02 -7.95
C ARG A 371 -3.19 -4.35 -7.18
N LEU A 372 -4.27 -4.72 -7.86
CA LEU A 372 -5.50 -5.17 -7.22
C LEU A 372 -5.28 -6.42 -6.35
N THR A 373 -4.42 -7.35 -6.78
CA THR A 373 -4.09 -8.58 -6.02
C THR A 373 -3.43 -8.25 -4.67
N HIS A 374 -2.57 -7.24 -4.62
CA HIS A 374 -1.84 -6.86 -3.41
C HIS A 374 -2.42 -5.66 -2.66
N LEU A 375 -3.57 -5.14 -3.09
CA LEU A 375 -4.13 -3.90 -2.55
C LEU A 375 -4.32 -3.96 -1.02
N HIS A 376 -4.69 -5.14 -0.50
CA HIS A 376 -4.85 -5.43 0.92
C HIS A 376 -3.57 -5.33 1.77
N GLN A 377 -2.40 -5.21 1.14
CA GLN A 377 -1.09 -5.02 1.79
C GLN A 377 -0.57 -3.58 1.64
N TYR A 378 -1.31 -2.72 0.94
CA TYR A 378 -0.91 -1.34 0.61
C TYR A 378 -1.99 -0.33 1.02
N ASP A 379 -2.68 0.24 0.04
CA ASP A 379 -3.64 1.32 0.21
C ASP A 379 -4.81 0.91 1.11
N VAL A 380 -5.32 -0.31 0.95
CA VAL A 380 -6.37 -0.85 1.83
C VAL A 380 -5.84 -1.12 3.25
N LEU A 381 -4.59 -1.58 3.39
CA LEU A 381 -3.96 -1.75 4.71
C LEU A 381 -3.87 -0.39 5.41
N ARG A 382 -3.33 0.63 4.75
CA ARG A 382 -3.23 1.99 5.27
C ARG A 382 -4.60 2.50 5.70
N CYS A 383 -5.58 2.39 4.82
CA CYS A 383 -6.89 2.96 5.06
C CYS A 383 -7.64 2.27 6.19
N ASP A 384 -7.62 0.94 6.27
CA ASP A 384 -8.24 0.25 7.41
C ASP A 384 -7.48 0.55 8.71
N ARG A 385 -6.15 0.43 8.75
CA ARG A 385 -5.38 0.58 10.00
C ARG A 385 -5.37 2.00 10.56
N ALA A 386 -5.14 3.00 9.70
CA ALA A 386 -5.11 4.40 10.12
C ALA A 386 -6.47 4.88 10.65
N THR A 387 -7.58 4.35 10.11
CA THR A 387 -8.93 4.72 10.56
C THR A 387 -9.37 3.93 11.77
N SER A 388 -9.20 2.60 11.72
CA SER A 388 -9.72 1.70 12.75
C SER A 388 -9.02 1.90 14.09
N CYS A 389 -7.71 2.17 14.16
CA CYS A 389 -7.04 2.42 15.44
C CYS A 389 -7.59 3.63 16.22
N HIS A 390 -8.38 4.49 15.56
CA HIS A 390 -9.09 5.63 16.14
C HIS A 390 -10.61 5.45 16.17
N GLY A 391 -11.11 4.21 16.24
CA GLY A 391 -12.54 3.95 16.36
C GLY A 391 -13.36 4.53 15.21
N LEU A 392 -12.78 4.63 14.02
CA LEU A 392 -13.46 5.08 12.80
C LEU A 392 -13.64 3.91 11.83
N GLU A 393 -14.66 4.01 11.01
CA GLU A 393 -14.95 3.09 9.92
C GLU A 393 -14.72 3.79 8.59
N ILE A 394 -13.97 3.14 7.70
CA ILE A 394 -13.77 3.58 6.33
C ILE A 394 -14.55 2.68 5.36
N ARG A 395 -15.20 3.31 4.38
CA ARG A 395 -15.91 2.67 3.28
C ARG A 395 -15.31 3.14 1.95
N VAL A 396 -15.06 2.19 1.06
CA VAL A 396 -14.34 2.39 -0.22
C VAL A 396 -15.21 1.92 -1.38
N PRO A 397 -16.05 2.80 -1.96
CA PRO A 397 -17.02 2.45 -3.00
C PRO A 397 -16.41 1.93 -4.30
N PHE A 398 -15.20 2.37 -4.66
CA PHE A 398 -14.51 1.87 -5.85
C PHE A 398 -14.17 0.38 -5.76
N LEU A 399 -13.97 -0.15 -4.54
CA LEU A 399 -13.71 -1.58 -4.32
C LEU A 399 -14.98 -2.43 -4.25
N ASP A 400 -16.06 -1.96 -4.87
CA ASP A 400 -17.26 -2.74 -5.03
C ASP A 400 -17.08 -3.94 -5.95
N LYS A 401 -17.58 -5.12 -5.55
CA LYS A 401 -17.47 -6.33 -6.37
C LYS A 401 -18.00 -6.13 -7.80
N ARG A 402 -19.11 -5.42 -7.98
CA ARG A 402 -19.69 -5.16 -9.30
C ARG A 402 -18.89 -4.12 -10.08
N PHE A 403 -18.36 -3.10 -9.40
CA PHE A 403 -17.53 -2.09 -10.04
C PHE A 403 -16.18 -2.66 -10.47
N ILE A 404 -15.54 -3.47 -9.61
CA ILE A 404 -14.31 -4.22 -9.94
C ILE A 404 -14.57 -5.14 -11.13
N ASP A 405 -15.67 -5.92 -11.13
CA ASP A 405 -15.98 -6.81 -12.25
C ASP A 405 -16.14 -6.06 -13.58
N LEU A 406 -16.88 -4.95 -13.59
CA LEU A 406 -17.02 -4.08 -14.76
C LEU A 406 -15.66 -3.54 -15.23
N ILE A 407 -14.91 -2.89 -14.34
CA ILE A 407 -13.68 -2.20 -14.72
C ILE A 407 -12.56 -3.18 -15.07
N ALA A 408 -12.47 -4.34 -14.41
CA ALA A 408 -11.49 -5.37 -14.76
C ALA A 408 -11.77 -6.00 -16.13
N ARG A 409 -13.04 -6.10 -16.55
CA ARG A 409 -13.44 -6.59 -17.87
C ARG A 409 -13.35 -5.53 -18.97
N LEU A 410 -13.38 -4.24 -18.60
CA LEU A 410 -13.30 -3.14 -19.55
C LEU A 410 -12.01 -3.25 -20.38
N PRO A 411 -12.07 -3.16 -21.73
CA PRO A 411 -10.88 -3.25 -22.56
C PRO A 411 -9.85 -2.21 -22.15
N PRO A 412 -8.56 -2.56 -22.03
CA PRO A 412 -7.55 -1.64 -21.49
C PRO A 412 -7.35 -0.37 -22.33
N SER A 413 -7.77 -0.37 -23.59
CA SER A 413 -7.82 0.82 -24.46
C SER A 413 -8.77 1.91 -23.96
N PHE A 414 -9.71 1.60 -23.06
CA PHE A 414 -10.55 2.60 -22.39
C PHE A 414 -9.88 3.22 -21.15
N LYS A 415 -8.72 2.69 -20.74
CA LYS A 415 -7.97 3.16 -19.56
C LYS A 415 -6.68 3.88 -19.95
N LEU A 416 -6.04 3.43 -21.02
CA LEU A 416 -4.90 4.08 -21.66
C LEU A 416 -5.34 4.64 -23.01
N ILE A 417 -5.72 5.92 -23.03
CA ILE A 417 -6.18 6.61 -24.24
C ILE A 417 -5.15 7.70 -24.58
N ALA A 418 -4.62 7.66 -25.80
CA ALA A 418 -3.66 8.67 -26.27
C ALA A 418 -4.26 10.08 -26.21
N ASP A 419 -3.45 11.05 -25.77
CA ASP A 419 -3.80 12.46 -25.62
C ASP A 419 -5.00 12.76 -24.72
N GLN A 420 -5.40 11.80 -23.87
CA GLN A 420 -6.46 11.98 -22.88
C GLN A 420 -5.90 11.91 -21.46
N MET A 421 -6.61 12.58 -20.56
CA MET A 421 -6.30 12.56 -19.12
C MET A 421 -6.52 11.15 -18.55
N GLU A 422 -5.73 10.79 -17.54
CA GLU A 422 -5.94 9.56 -16.80
C GLU A 422 -7.39 9.47 -16.26
N LYS A 423 -7.92 8.26 -16.14
CA LYS A 423 -9.33 8.02 -15.73
C LYS A 423 -10.35 8.71 -16.65
N PHE A 424 -10.03 8.99 -17.91
CA PHE A 424 -10.93 9.64 -18.87
C PHE A 424 -12.37 9.09 -18.84
N VAL A 425 -12.52 7.76 -18.88
CA VAL A 425 -13.85 7.11 -18.85
C VAL A 425 -14.62 7.41 -17.57
N LEU A 426 -13.95 7.46 -16.42
CA LEU A 426 -14.58 7.85 -15.16
C LEU A 426 -14.98 9.33 -15.19
N ARG A 427 -14.09 10.22 -15.66
CA ARG A 427 -14.35 11.67 -15.77
C ARG A 427 -15.56 11.95 -16.66
N SER A 428 -15.56 11.39 -17.88
CA SER A 428 -16.67 11.52 -18.83
C SER A 428 -17.99 10.94 -18.31
N ALA A 429 -17.96 9.85 -17.54
CA ALA A 429 -19.17 9.27 -16.95
C ALA A 429 -19.85 10.20 -15.94
N PHE A 430 -19.13 11.17 -15.38
CA PHE A 430 -19.59 12.07 -14.32
C PHE A 430 -19.55 13.56 -14.71
N GLU A 431 -19.58 13.87 -15.99
CA GLU A 431 -19.78 15.26 -16.46
C GLU A 431 -21.02 15.89 -15.82
N GLY A 432 -20.86 17.09 -15.27
CA GLY A 432 -21.91 17.81 -14.54
C GLY A 432 -22.12 17.39 -13.08
N TRP A 433 -21.30 16.48 -12.51
CA TRP A 433 -21.40 16.08 -11.10
C TRP A 433 -20.42 16.80 -10.17
N LEU A 434 -19.42 17.46 -10.74
CA LEU A 434 -18.39 18.22 -10.04
C LEU A 434 -18.11 19.50 -10.84
N PRO A 435 -17.48 20.53 -10.22
CA PRO A 435 -16.90 21.63 -10.98
C PRO A 435 -15.96 21.09 -12.06
N ASN A 436 -16.02 21.63 -13.28
CA ASN A 436 -15.18 21.15 -14.39
C ASN A 436 -13.68 21.20 -14.06
N GLU A 437 -13.24 22.20 -13.30
CA GLU A 437 -11.86 22.34 -12.85
C GLU A 437 -11.40 21.21 -11.90
N VAL A 438 -12.32 20.58 -11.16
CA VAL A 438 -12.03 19.42 -10.31
C VAL A 438 -12.14 18.13 -11.13
N LEU A 439 -13.19 18.02 -11.95
CA LEU A 439 -13.47 16.85 -12.77
C LEU A 439 -12.35 16.58 -13.80
N TRP A 440 -11.69 17.62 -14.28
CA TRP A 440 -10.61 17.55 -15.27
C TRP A 440 -9.25 18.00 -14.70
N ARG A 441 -9.05 17.91 -13.38
CA ARG A 441 -7.74 18.09 -12.75
C ARG A 441 -6.86 16.85 -12.90
N SER A 442 -5.59 17.02 -13.22
CA SER A 442 -4.60 15.93 -13.23
C SER A 442 -4.39 15.35 -11.82
N LYS A 443 -4.05 14.05 -11.75
CA LYS A 443 -3.70 13.36 -10.50
C LYS A 443 -2.43 13.92 -9.87
N GLU A 444 -2.49 14.12 -8.54
CA GLU A 444 -1.33 14.35 -7.67
C GLU A 444 -1.32 13.30 -6.55
N GLY A 445 -0.14 12.78 -6.16
CA GLY A 445 0.01 11.78 -5.10
C GLY A 445 -0.38 12.31 -3.72
N PHE A 446 -0.92 11.44 -2.85
CA PHE A 446 -1.42 11.86 -1.53
C PHE A 446 -0.33 12.46 -0.61
N SER A 447 0.90 11.97 -0.69
CA SER A 447 2.04 12.52 0.06
C SER A 447 2.68 13.75 -0.62
N GLU A 448 2.47 13.91 -1.93
CA GLU A 448 3.07 14.96 -2.76
C GLU A 448 2.24 16.25 -2.73
N ALA A 449 0.91 16.13 -2.56
CA ALA A 449 0.00 17.27 -2.59
C ALA A 449 -0.24 17.94 -1.22
N LEU A 450 0.51 17.55 -0.18
CA LEU A 450 0.29 18.05 1.19
C LEU A 450 0.71 19.50 1.38
N GLY A 451 1.50 20.11 0.50
CA GLY A 451 2.06 21.46 0.68
C GLY A 451 3.18 21.73 -0.30
N LYS A 452 3.79 22.93 -0.24
CA LYS A 452 5.06 23.15 -0.95
C LYS A 452 6.20 22.35 -0.33
N ILE A 453 6.06 22.02 0.95
CA ILE A 453 6.97 21.11 1.67
C ILE A 453 6.59 19.67 1.30
N ASP A 454 7.51 18.95 0.66
CA ASP A 454 7.36 17.52 0.43
C ASP A 454 7.60 16.76 1.75
N LEU A 455 6.61 15.97 2.18
CA LEU A 455 6.72 15.18 3.41
C LEU A 455 7.83 14.13 3.31
N GLY A 456 8.07 13.58 2.13
CA GLY A 456 9.21 12.71 1.86
C GLY A 456 10.53 13.41 2.14
N ASP A 457 10.72 14.66 1.72
CA ASP A 457 11.94 15.42 2.01
C ASP A 457 12.13 15.63 3.52
N VAL A 458 11.07 16.02 4.23
CA VAL A 458 11.08 16.18 5.70
C VAL A 458 11.55 14.91 6.40
N VAL A 459 11.00 13.76 5.98
CA VAL A 459 11.33 12.46 6.54
C VAL A 459 12.75 12.04 6.19
N HIS A 460 13.18 12.16 4.93
CA HIS A 460 14.54 11.81 4.52
C HIS A 460 15.57 12.63 5.29
N GLU A 461 15.37 13.94 5.39
CA GLU A 461 16.28 14.83 6.11
C GLU A 461 16.36 14.48 7.61
N HIS A 462 15.23 14.09 8.20
CA HIS A 462 15.22 13.56 9.57
C HIS A 462 16.01 12.25 9.69
N ALA A 463 15.77 11.29 8.80
CA ALA A 463 16.47 10.00 8.81
C ALA A 463 17.98 10.16 8.56
N ASP A 464 18.39 11.07 7.68
CA ASP A 464 19.79 11.37 7.39
C ASP A 464 20.53 11.95 8.59
N ARG A 465 19.86 12.76 9.42
CA ARG A 465 20.40 13.26 10.69
C ARG A 465 20.46 12.17 11.77
N LEU A 466 19.48 11.27 11.77
CA LEU A 466 19.36 10.23 12.80
C LEU A 466 20.34 9.07 12.59
N ILE A 467 20.62 8.73 11.33
CA ILE A 467 21.37 7.53 10.95
C ILE A 467 22.68 7.92 10.28
N SER A 468 23.80 7.54 10.90
CA SER A 468 25.13 7.74 10.32
C SER A 468 25.36 6.82 9.12
N SER A 469 26.30 7.16 8.24
CA SER A 469 26.64 6.31 7.10
C SER A 469 27.19 4.95 7.56
N GLU A 470 27.97 4.92 8.64
CA GLU A 470 28.49 3.66 9.21
C GLU A 470 27.37 2.75 9.71
N GLN A 471 26.34 3.31 10.37
CA GLN A 471 25.16 2.55 10.79
C GLN A 471 24.39 1.99 9.61
N PHE A 472 24.23 2.79 8.55
CA PHE A 472 23.53 2.37 7.35
C PHE A 472 24.28 1.28 6.57
N GLU A 473 25.62 1.23 6.61
CA GLU A 473 26.37 0.12 6.01
C GLU A 473 26.10 -1.24 6.68
N LEU A 474 25.70 -1.24 7.95
CA LEU A 474 25.34 -2.48 8.67
C LEU A 474 23.98 -3.06 8.26
N ARG A 475 23.20 -2.37 7.43
CA ARG A 475 21.80 -2.73 7.13
C ARG A 475 21.60 -4.13 6.56
N SER A 476 22.51 -4.60 5.71
CA SER A 476 22.44 -5.94 5.11
C SER A 476 22.74 -7.04 6.12
N HIS A 477 23.58 -6.75 7.11
CA HIS A 477 23.89 -7.65 8.21
C HIS A 477 22.75 -7.69 9.25
N LEU A 478 22.23 -6.52 9.62
CA LEU A 478 21.13 -6.41 10.59
C LEU A 478 19.80 -6.91 10.03
N PHE A 479 19.55 -6.65 8.75
CA PHE A 479 18.28 -6.92 8.08
C PHE A 479 18.50 -7.65 6.75
N PRO A 480 18.99 -8.89 6.76
CA PRO A 480 19.26 -9.65 5.52
C PRO A 480 17.98 -9.94 4.73
N TRP A 481 16.83 -10.06 5.40
CA TRP A 481 15.53 -10.13 4.76
C TRP A 481 14.98 -8.72 4.53
N LYS A 482 14.63 -8.40 3.28
CA LYS A 482 14.16 -7.08 2.85
C LYS A 482 15.07 -5.96 3.37
N THR A 483 16.34 -6.06 3.00
CA THR A 483 17.36 -5.06 3.33
C THR A 483 16.89 -3.67 2.95
N PRO A 484 16.92 -2.68 3.86
CA PRO A 484 16.56 -1.31 3.54
C PRO A 484 17.45 -0.69 2.47
N ASP A 485 16.87 0.09 1.55
CA ASP A 485 17.63 0.74 0.47
C ASP A 485 17.91 2.22 0.72
N SER A 486 17.26 2.82 1.73
CA SER A 486 17.49 4.19 2.16
C SER A 486 17.54 4.30 3.68
N LYS A 487 18.15 5.37 4.20
CA LYS A 487 18.17 5.65 5.64
C LYS A 487 16.76 5.80 6.22
N GLU A 488 15.83 6.36 5.46
CA GLU A 488 14.41 6.37 5.84
C GLU A 488 13.84 4.96 6.02
N GLU A 489 14.00 4.09 5.02
CA GLU A 489 13.50 2.71 5.13
C GLU A 489 14.20 1.97 6.28
N PHE A 490 15.48 2.26 6.51
CA PHE A 490 16.23 1.70 7.62
C PHE A 490 15.65 2.14 8.96
N TRP A 491 15.32 3.43 9.12
CA TRP A 491 14.65 3.94 10.31
C TRP A 491 13.31 3.27 10.57
N TYR A 492 12.45 3.18 9.55
CA TYR A 492 11.16 2.50 9.67
C TYR A 492 11.32 1.03 10.00
N ARG A 493 12.30 0.36 9.38
CA ARG A 493 12.61 -1.05 9.65
C ARG A 493 13.06 -1.25 11.09
N MET A 494 13.90 -0.36 11.63
CA MET A 494 14.30 -0.42 13.03
C MET A 494 13.12 -0.25 13.98
N LEU A 495 12.22 0.69 13.70
CA LEU A 495 10.99 0.87 14.49
C LEU A 495 10.08 -0.37 14.39
N PHE A 496 9.92 -0.92 13.18
CA PHE A 496 9.13 -2.12 12.95
C PHE A 496 9.67 -3.32 13.73
N ASP A 497 10.98 -3.58 13.66
CA ASP A 497 11.63 -4.68 14.39
C ASP A 497 11.60 -4.49 15.92
N ALA A 498 11.50 -3.23 16.37
CA ALA A 498 11.23 -2.93 17.76
C ALA A 498 9.81 -3.33 18.19
N PHE A 499 8.83 -3.40 17.30
CA PHE A 499 7.46 -3.84 17.65
C PHE A 499 7.19 -5.31 17.34
N PHE A 500 7.64 -5.76 16.17
CA PHE A 500 7.32 -7.04 15.58
C PHE A 500 8.60 -7.77 15.18
N SER A 501 8.72 -9.04 15.55
CA SER A 501 9.82 -9.88 15.11
C SER A 501 9.67 -10.18 13.62
N HIS A 502 10.57 -9.66 12.78
CA HIS A 502 10.52 -9.90 11.33
C HIS A 502 10.50 -11.39 10.97
N LYS A 503 11.15 -12.25 11.78
CA LYS A 503 11.15 -13.72 11.60
C LYS A 503 9.74 -14.32 11.59
N LYS A 504 8.81 -13.71 12.33
CA LYS A 504 7.40 -14.13 12.41
C LYS A 504 6.51 -13.48 11.34
N MET A 505 7.01 -12.42 10.70
CA MET A 505 6.24 -11.51 9.83
C MET A 505 6.56 -11.67 8.35
N THR A 506 7.41 -12.63 7.98
CA THR A 506 7.95 -12.83 6.63
C THR A 506 6.87 -12.88 5.54
N ASN A 507 5.74 -13.53 5.82
CA ASN A 507 4.64 -13.70 4.87
C ASN A 507 3.55 -12.61 4.97
N VAL A 508 3.72 -11.67 5.91
CA VAL A 508 2.73 -10.65 6.21
C VAL A 508 3.10 -9.29 5.62
N VAL A 509 4.38 -8.93 5.69
CA VAL A 509 4.82 -7.60 5.26
C VAL A 509 5.31 -7.65 3.82
N HIS A 510 4.64 -6.90 2.95
CA HIS A 510 5.07 -6.67 1.58
C HIS A 510 5.59 -5.23 1.45
N THR A 511 6.76 -5.06 0.83
CA THR A 511 7.38 -3.75 0.59
C THR A 511 7.86 -3.63 -0.85
N LYS A 512 8.13 -2.40 -1.30
CA LYS A 512 8.82 -2.04 -2.55
C LYS A 512 8.11 -2.43 -3.86
N VAL A 513 6.82 -2.76 -3.83
CA VAL A 513 6.05 -3.15 -5.05
C VAL A 513 5.96 -2.07 -6.12
N TYR A 514 6.11 -0.82 -5.72
CA TYR A 514 6.07 0.35 -6.60
C TYR A 514 7.38 0.54 -7.41
N ARG A 515 8.46 -0.19 -7.08
CA ARG A 515 9.75 -0.07 -7.77
C ARG A 515 9.81 -0.87 -9.07
N THR A 516 9.03 -1.93 -9.18
CA THR A 516 8.98 -2.79 -10.36
C THR A 516 7.55 -2.85 -10.88
N ALA A 517 7.31 -2.16 -12.01
CA ALA A 517 6.11 -2.40 -12.79
C ALA A 517 6.13 -3.85 -13.30
N ALA A 518 4.95 -4.45 -13.50
CA ALA A 518 4.85 -5.84 -13.95
C ALA A 518 5.69 -6.13 -15.22
N TRP A 519 5.88 -5.15 -16.09
CA TRP A 519 6.67 -5.30 -17.32
C TRP A 519 8.18 -5.19 -17.12
N HIS A 520 8.67 -4.53 -16.06
CA HIS A 520 10.10 -4.57 -15.71
C HIS A 520 10.52 -5.95 -15.16
N MET A 521 9.57 -6.71 -14.62
CA MET A 521 9.83 -8.08 -14.12
C MET A 521 9.86 -9.15 -15.23
N VAL A 522 9.28 -8.88 -16.41
CA VAL A 522 9.34 -9.79 -17.56
C VAL A 522 10.74 -9.74 -18.18
N GLU A 523 11.31 -8.55 -18.28
CA GLU A 523 12.69 -8.35 -18.73
C GLU A 523 13.69 -8.98 -17.75
N GLU A 524 13.47 -8.99 -16.44
CA GLU A 524 14.37 -9.71 -15.50
C GLU A 524 14.37 -11.23 -15.68
N LYS A 525 13.26 -11.85 -16.12
CA LYS A 525 13.24 -13.29 -16.44
C LYS A 525 13.85 -13.63 -17.80
N GLU A 526 13.83 -12.68 -18.73
CA GLU A 526 14.54 -12.81 -20.01
C GLU A 526 16.03 -12.47 -19.86
N ASN A 527 16.38 -11.47 -19.04
CA ASN A 527 17.74 -11.14 -18.63
C ASN A 527 18.36 -12.21 -17.71
N CYS A 528 17.56 -12.94 -16.93
CA CYS A 528 18.03 -14.15 -16.24
C CYS A 528 18.50 -15.23 -17.22
N LYS A 529 17.93 -15.31 -18.45
CA LYS A 529 18.43 -16.24 -19.47
C LYS A 529 19.74 -15.75 -20.08
N ASP A 530 19.94 -14.43 -20.17
CA ASP A 530 21.18 -13.82 -20.65
C ASP A 530 22.30 -13.87 -19.58
N GLU A 531 21.97 -13.74 -18.30
CA GLU A 531 22.90 -13.96 -17.19
C GLU A 531 23.24 -15.44 -17.00
N LEU A 532 22.26 -16.35 -17.17
CA LEU A 532 22.52 -17.79 -17.22
C LEU A 532 23.43 -18.15 -18.40
N THR A 533 23.23 -17.58 -19.59
CA THR A 533 24.12 -17.81 -20.73
C THR A 533 25.50 -17.14 -20.57
N ALA A 534 25.63 -16.05 -19.81
CA ALA A 534 26.90 -15.46 -19.45
C ALA A 534 27.68 -16.32 -18.42
N VAL A 535 26.98 -16.89 -17.44
CA VAL A 535 27.54 -17.86 -16.48
C VAL A 535 27.88 -19.19 -17.18
N GLU A 536 27.06 -19.66 -18.12
CA GLU A 536 27.35 -20.84 -18.95
C GLU A 536 28.53 -20.61 -19.91
N LYS A 537 28.69 -19.40 -20.47
CA LYS A 537 29.90 -19.02 -21.24
C LYS A 537 31.14 -18.89 -20.37
N SER A 538 31.01 -18.40 -19.14
CA SER A 538 32.08 -18.37 -18.14
C SER A 538 32.51 -19.79 -17.73
N LEU A 539 31.56 -20.71 -17.59
CA LEU A 539 31.80 -22.12 -17.25
C LEU A 539 32.30 -22.95 -18.45
N ALA A 540 32.03 -22.51 -19.68
CA ALA A 540 32.56 -23.12 -20.91
C ALA A 540 34.04 -22.78 -21.17
N ASN A 541 34.49 -21.59 -20.76
CA ASN A 541 35.91 -21.21 -20.84
C ASN A 541 36.80 -21.95 -19.81
N ASP A 542 36.21 -22.53 -18.77
CA ASP A 542 36.91 -23.35 -17.76
C ASP A 542 36.88 -24.87 -18.05
N ARG A 543 36.29 -25.28 -19.18
CA ARG A 543 36.16 -26.69 -19.59
C ARG A 543 36.87 -27.04 -20.89
N SER A 544 38.00 -26.40 -21.18
CA SER A 544 38.99 -26.96 -22.10
C SER A 544 39.94 -27.91 -21.36
N LEU A 545 39.40 -28.96 -20.74
CA LEU A 545 40.13 -30.19 -20.38
C LEU A 545 39.10 -31.23 -19.89
N SER A 546 39.10 -32.38 -20.56
CA SER A 546 38.27 -33.58 -20.35
C SER A 546 36.87 -33.59 -21.01
N SER A 547 36.80 -34.37 -22.07
CA SER A 547 35.64 -34.78 -22.87
C SER A 547 34.68 -35.70 -22.12
N GLY A 548 33.38 -35.54 -22.31
CA GLY A 548 32.38 -36.51 -21.87
C GLY A 548 30.95 -36.02 -22.07
N THR A 549 30.44 -36.21 -23.28
CA THR A 549 29.07 -35.90 -23.75
C THR A 549 27.99 -36.63 -22.94
N LEU A 550 26.92 -35.95 -22.53
CA LEU A 550 25.58 -36.57 -22.46
C LEU A 550 24.46 -35.53 -22.44
N ASN A 551 23.61 -35.64 -23.47
CA ASN A 551 22.48 -34.79 -23.78
C ASN A 551 21.25 -35.09 -22.91
N TYR A 552 20.49 -34.03 -22.64
CA TYR A 552 19.11 -34.06 -22.16
C TYR A 552 18.14 -34.57 -23.23
N THR A 553 17.15 -35.39 -22.85
CA THR A 553 15.81 -35.42 -23.48
C THR A 553 14.70 -35.80 -22.50
N THR A 554 13.87 -34.80 -22.21
CA THR A 554 12.39 -34.77 -22.18
C THR A 554 11.55 -36.06 -22.04
N HIS A 555 10.71 -36.04 -21.00
CA HIS A 555 9.34 -36.54 -20.85
C HIS A 555 8.88 -37.81 -21.58
N CYS A 556 8.52 -38.84 -20.80
CA CYS A 556 7.48 -39.81 -21.15
C CYS A 556 6.44 -39.90 -20.02
N ARG A 557 5.16 -39.72 -20.37
CA ARG A 557 3.99 -39.90 -19.50
C ARG A 557 3.52 -41.35 -19.63
N ASN A 558 3.82 -42.22 -18.67
CA ASN A 558 3.19 -43.53 -18.56
C ASN A 558 3.11 -43.97 -17.07
N PRO A 559 1.98 -44.47 -16.54
CA PRO A 559 1.79 -44.71 -15.10
C PRO A 559 2.31 -46.07 -14.59
N GLU A 560 3.41 -46.61 -15.12
CA GLU A 560 3.92 -47.95 -14.73
C GLU A 560 5.33 -48.01 -14.15
N CYS A 561 6.02 -46.90 -13.92
CA CYS A 561 7.34 -46.94 -13.27
C CYS A 561 7.25 -46.66 -11.77
N ARG A 562 6.70 -47.63 -11.03
CA ARG A 562 6.90 -47.79 -9.57
C ARG A 562 7.79 -49.00 -9.33
N GLU A 563 8.73 -48.82 -8.40
CA GLU A 563 9.51 -49.81 -7.65
C GLU A 563 11.02 -49.90 -7.94
N LYS A 564 11.73 -50.04 -6.82
CA LYS A 564 13.15 -50.41 -6.62
C LYS A 564 14.17 -49.31 -6.90
N VAL A 565 14.66 -48.69 -5.82
CA VAL A 565 16.05 -48.90 -5.38
C VAL A 565 16.13 -48.66 -3.87
N THR A 566 16.31 -49.75 -3.12
CA THR A 566 16.89 -49.76 -1.76
C THR A 566 18.30 -50.36 -1.86
N SER A 567 19.18 -49.84 -0.99
CA SER A 567 20.37 -50.47 -0.36
C SER A 567 21.66 -50.74 -1.16
N GLN A 568 22.76 -50.31 -0.50
CA GLN A 568 24.17 -50.81 -0.44
C GLN A 568 25.18 -49.71 -0.84
N ALA A 569 25.95 -49.04 0.02
CA ALA A 569 26.84 -49.36 1.16
C ALA A 569 28.30 -49.72 0.76
N LEU A 570 29.24 -48.86 1.22
CA LEU A 570 30.67 -49.07 1.59
C LEU A 570 31.65 -49.41 0.43
N GLU A 571 32.87 -48.86 0.30
CA GLU A 571 33.99 -48.71 1.25
C GLU A 571 35.20 -47.90 0.62
N SER A 572 36.21 -47.54 1.44
CA SER A 572 37.58 -46.97 1.16
C SER A 572 37.77 -45.43 1.18
N ASP A 573 38.81 -44.78 1.73
CA ASP A 573 39.93 -45.01 2.69
C ASP A 573 40.43 -43.58 3.13
N PRO A 574 40.87 -43.31 4.37
CA PRO A 574 41.08 -41.95 4.89
C PRO A 574 42.57 -41.56 4.88
N ARG A 575 42.99 -40.71 3.93
CA ARG A 575 44.32 -40.06 4.00
C ARG A 575 44.49 -38.71 3.30
N THR A 576 43.40 -37.98 3.01
CA THR A 576 43.45 -36.63 2.41
C THR A 576 42.75 -35.54 3.23
N ALA A 577 42.31 -35.85 4.44
CA ALA A 577 41.66 -34.90 5.35
C ALA A 577 42.63 -34.41 6.45
N SER A 578 43.59 -33.54 6.13
CA SER A 578 44.32 -32.82 7.20
C SER A 578 44.68 -31.36 6.94
N VAL A 579 44.41 -30.78 5.75
CA VAL A 579 44.72 -29.37 5.50
C VAL A 579 43.46 -28.49 5.42
N ALA A 580 42.35 -29.02 4.86
CA ALA A 580 41.10 -28.27 4.72
C ALA A 580 40.30 -28.13 6.03
N HIS A 581 40.47 -29.04 6.99
CA HIS A 581 39.72 -29.01 8.26
C HIS A 581 40.31 -28.03 9.29
N GLN A 582 41.63 -27.75 9.22
CA GLN A 582 42.28 -26.79 10.11
C GLN A 582 42.09 -25.33 9.68
N GLN A 583 41.78 -25.05 8.40
CA GLN A 583 41.42 -23.71 7.94
C GLN A 583 39.95 -23.35 8.22
N ALA A 584 39.03 -24.32 8.24
CA ALA A 584 37.61 -24.09 8.56
C ALA A 584 37.39 -23.75 10.05
N LEU A 585 38.18 -24.31 10.97
CA LEU A 585 38.05 -24.07 12.41
C LEU A 585 38.58 -22.69 12.88
N ARG A 586 39.40 -22.02 12.07
CA ARG A 586 39.83 -20.62 12.34
C ARG A 586 38.79 -19.57 11.92
N VAL A 587 37.86 -19.92 11.02
CA VAL A 587 36.77 -19.02 10.60
C VAL A 587 35.57 -19.13 11.57
N VAL A 588 35.32 -20.30 12.15
CA VAL A 588 34.21 -20.52 13.09
C VAL A 588 34.48 -19.92 14.48
N SER A 589 35.74 -19.74 14.88
CA SER A 589 36.11 -19.12 16.17
C SER A 589 36.17 -17.58 16.15
N ALA A 590 36.11 -16.95 14.96
CA ALA A 590 36.02 -15.49 14.83
C ALA A 590 34.57 -14.97 14.86
N ASN A 591 33.59 -15.80 14.48
CA ASN A 591 32.17 -15.42 14.41
C ASN A 591 31.43 -15.43 15.76
N ALA A 592 31.98 -16.07 16.79
CA ALA A 592 31.35 -16.10 18.12
C ALA A 592 31.58 -14.80 18.92
N ARG A 593 32.53 -13.95 18.53
CA ARG A 593 32.77 -12.64 19.16
C ARG A 593 31.99 -11.49 18.52
N SER A 594 31.57 -11.63 17.26
CA SER A 594 30.81 -10.61 16.54
C SER A 594 29.31 -10.57 16.87
N GLU A 595 28.73 -11.67 17.37
CA GLU A 595 27.30 -11.68 17.80
C GLU A 595 27.08 -10.88 19.10
N GLU A 596 28.08 -10.83 20.00
CA GLU A 596 28.04 -10.01 21.22
C GLU A 596 28.38 -8.53 20.97
N GLU A 597 29.21 -8.21 19.97
CA GLU A 597 29.53 -6.84 19.58
C GLU A 597 28.43 -6.19 18.73
N ALA A 598 27.75 -6.94 17.85
CA ALA A 598 26.60 -6.45 17.08
C ALA A 598 25.38 -6.15 17.98
N HIS A 599 25.25 -6.82 19.13
CA HIS A 599 24.22 -6.51 20.15
C HIS A 599 24.55 -5.29 21.03
N ASN A 600 25.79 -4.78 21.00
CA ASN A 600 26.24 -3.68 21.87
C ASN A 600 26.29 -2.30 21.21
N VAL A 601 25.82 -2.17 19.95
CA VAL A 601 25.54 -0.84 19.39
C VAL A 601 24.29 -0.29 20.09
N ARG A 602 24.47 0.39 21.23
CA ARG A 602 23.44 1.15 21.93
C ARG A 602 22.99 2.32 21.04
N LEU A 603 22.08 2.01 20.12
CA LEU A 603 21.34 3.03 19.38
C LEU A 603 20.25 3.56 20.30
N ASN A 604 20.20 4.88 20.50
CA ASN A 604 19.23 5.58 21.36
C ASN A 604 17.81 5.54 20.76
N PHE A 605 17.23 4.36 20.62
CA PHE A 605 15.84 4.17 20.23
C PHE A 605 14.98 3.85 21.46
N PRO A 606 13.71 4.28 21.49
CA PRO A 606 12.82 3.95 22.60
C PRO A 606 12.70 2.44 22.73
N SER A 607 12.88 1.92 23.95
CA SER A 607 12.72 0.49 24.21
C SER A 607 11.32 0.01 23.81
N LYS A 608 11.20 -1.29 23.46
CA LYS A 608 9.93 -2.01 23.20
C LYS A 608 8.77 -1.55 24.09
N ARG A 609 9.05 -1.45 25.40
CA ARG A 609 8.10 -1.06 26.44
C ARG A 609 7.74 0.43 26.41
N THR A 610 8.66 1.29 26.01
CA THR A 610 8.45 2.74 25.88
C THR A 610 7.61 3.05 24.65
N ALA A 611 7.91 2.44 23.51
CA ALA A 611 7.20 2.67 22.26
C ALA A 611 5.74 2.15 22.32
N ARG A 612 5.49 0.94 22.85
CA ARG A 612 4.12 0.43 23.11
C ARG A 612 3.36 1.34 24.09
N ARG A 613 4.04 1.87 25.11
CA ARG A 613 3.43 2.75 26.11
C ARG A 613 3.08 4.13 25.53
N THR A 614 3.85 4.65 24.58
CA THR A 614 3.53 5.88 23.86
C THR A 614 2.24 5.72 23.07
N TYR A 615 2.13 4.66 22.26
CA TYR A 615 0.90 4.32 21.53
C TYR A 615 -0.31 4.13 22.46
N GLN A 616 -0.18 3.29 23.50
CA GLN A 616 -1.24 3.04 24.47
C GLN A 616 -1.66 4.31 25.23
N ASN A 617 -0.72 5.21 25.54
CA ASN A 617 -1.04 6.49 26.18
C ASN A 617 -1.77 7.45 25.23
N HIS A 618 -1.43 7.46 23.94
CA HIS A 618 -2.14 8.24 22.93
C HIS A 618 -3.55 7.72 22.70
N ALA A 619 -3.72 6.40 22.59
CA ALA A 619 -5.02 5.74 22.47
C ALA A 619 -5.89 6.00 23.72
N ARG A 620 -5.33 5.89 24.93
CA ARG A 620 -6.05 6.18 26.20
C ARG A 620 -6.40 7.65 26.38
N LYS A 621 -5.60 8.59 25.87
CA LYS A 621 -5.92 10.03 25.93
C LYS A 621 -7.03 10.43 24.96
N ALA A 622 -7.19 9.71 23.85
CA ALA A 622 -8.27 9.95 22.88
C ALA A 622 -9.66 9.47 23.38
N TYR A 623 -9.69 8.57 24.38
CA TYR A 623 -10.92 8.02 24.95
C TYR A 623 -10.86 8.00 26.49
N PRO A 624 -11.24 9.08 27.18
CA PRO A 624 -11.50 8.99 28.61
C PRO A 624 -12.71 8.06 28.85
N LYS A 625 -12.48 7.07 29.72
CA LYS A 625 -13.39 6.00 30.17
C LYS A 625 -14.90 6.30 30.03
N ALA A 626 -15.62 5.39 29.40
CA ALA A 626 -17.03 5.14 29.72
C ALA A 626 -17.15 4.68 31.19
N ASP A 627 -18.23 5.10 31.84
CA ASP A 627 -18.52 4.86 33.26
C ASP A 627 -18.22 3.42 33.70
N SER A 628 -17.26 3.27 34.62
CA SER A 628 -16.84 1.97 35.16
C SER A 628 -17.18 1.90 36.64
N GLY A 629 -18.44 1.58 36.92
CA GLY A 629 -18.80 0.97 38.19
C GLY A 629 -18.17 -0.42 38.27
N LYS A 630 -17.14 -0.56 39.12
CA LYS A 630 -16.37 -1.78 39.48
C LYS A 630 -15.12 -2.05 38.62
N ILE A 631 -13.99 -1.49 39.05
CA ILE A 631 -12.64 -1.96 38.72
C ILE A 631 -12.00 -2.50 40.02
N PRO A 632 -11.49 -3.75 40.07
CA PRO A 632 -10.81 -4.29 41.25
C PRO A 632 -9.48 -3.62 41.59
N GLU A 633 -9.07 -3.81 42.85
CA GLU A 633 -8.17 -3.01 43.69
C GLU A 633 -6.65 -3.09 43.38
N CYS A 634 -6.24 -3.10 42.11
CA CYS A 634 -4.84 -3.34 41.73
C CYS A 634 -4.03 -2.06 41.34
N PHE A 635 -4.56 -0.85 41.52
CA PHE A 635 -4.08 0.36 40.81
C PHE A 635 -3.56 1.52 41.70
N LYS A 636 -2.79 1.26 42.78
CA LYS A 636 -2.31 2.32 43.69
C LYS A 636 -0.78 2.51 43.83
N VAL A 637 0.04 2.26 42.80
CA VAL A 637 1.52 2.43 42.93
C VAL A 637 2.17 3.23 41.78
N ARG A 638 1.55 4.29 41.25
CA ARG A 638 2.18 5.05 40.15
C ARG A 638 2.16 6.59 40.23
N GLU A 639 1.58 7.17 41.27
CA GLU A 639 1.57 8.63 41.45
C GLU A 639 2.77 9.18 42.24
N GLU A 640 3.51 8.35 42.99
CA GLU A 640 4.62 8.80 43.84
C GLU A 640 5.90 9.18 43.05
N LEU A 641 6.07 8.68 41.82
CA LEU A 641 7.33 8.83 41.05
C LEU A 641 7.38 10.08 40.14
N ARG A 642 6.30 10.87 40.08
CA ARG A 642 6.20 12.04 39.20
C ARG A 642 6.75 13.34 39.78
N ARG A 643 7.08 13.38 41.07
CA ARG A 643 7.50 14.60 41.79
C ARG A 643 9.03 14.85 41.88
N ARG A 644 9.88 14.06 41.22
CA ARG A 644 11.36 14.16 41.40
C ARG A 644 12.21 14.43 40.16
N ARG A 645 11.66 14.93 39.05
CA ARG A 645 12.47 15.35 37.90
C ARG A 645 11.99 16.68 37.31
N SER A 646 12.29 17.76 38.03
CA SER A 646 12.16 19.12 37.54
C SER A 646 13.24 20.00 38.19
N SER A 647 14.36 20.19 37.49
CA SER A 647 15.27 21.35 37.61
C SER A 647 16.56 21.15 36.80
N ALA A 648 16.75 21.94 35.75
CA ALA A 648 18.02 22.58 35.34
C ALA A 648 17.85 23.31 33.97
N PRO A 649 18.60 24.40 33.70
CA PRO A 649 18.07 25.57 33.01
C PRO A 649 18.58 25.80 31.57
N ALA A 650 17.92 26.75 30.89
CA ALA A 650 18.07 27.18 29.51
C ALA A 650 19.45 27.79 29.17
N ARG A 651 19.87 27.64 27.89
CA ARG A 651 20.99 28.37 27.26
C ARG A 651 20.50 29.16 26.04
N SER A 652 21.02 30.38 25.92
CA SER A 652 20.74 31.43 24.93
C SER A 652 21.37 31.17 23.55
N PRO A 653 20.90 31.87 22.48
CA PRO A 653 21.28 31.57 21.09
C PRO A 653 22.57 32.28 20.66
N MET A 654 23.44 31.56 19.95
CA MET A 654 24.58 32.15 19.23
C MET A 654 24.26 32.25 17.74
N SER A 655 24.39 33.47 17.21
CA SER A 655 24.41 33.77 15.78
C SER A 655 25.68 33.24 15.12
N SER A 656 25.57 32.55 13.99
CA SER A 656 26.67 32.49 13.01
C SER A 656 26.12 32.51 11.60
N ARG A 657 26.38 33.61 10.89
CA ARG A 657 26.31 33.71 9.44
C ARG A 657 27.28 32.70 8.83
N ARG A 658 26.82 31.85 7.91
CA ARG A 658 27.70 31.10 7.00
C ARG A 658 27.19 31.22 5.57
N ASN A 659 28.10 31.70 4.73
CA ASN A 659 27.96 31.94 3.30
C ASN A 659 27.73 30.62 2.55
N LEU A 660 26.64 30.52 1.80
CA LEU A 660 26.41 29.47 0.81
C LEU A 660 27.19 29.81 -0.47
N LYS A 661 28.14 28.95 -0.86
CA LYS A 661 28.73 28.94 -2.20
C LYS A 661 28.00 27.89 -3.03
N PHE A 662 27.23 28.31 -4.02
CA PHE A 662 26.67 27.42 -5.04
C PHE A 662 27.69 27.21 -6.16
N ILE A 663 27.98 25.94 -6.47
CA ILE A 663 28.73 25.53 -7.66
C ILE A 663 27.73 25.41 -8.82
N ARG A 664 27.98 26.16 -9.90
CA ARG A 664 27.26 26.06 -11.19
C ARG A 664 27.52 24.67 -11.80
N VAL A 665 26.47 23.90 -12.07
CA VAL A 665 26.56 22.73 -12.96
C VAL A 665 25.71 23.01 -14.20
N GLY A 666 26.36 23.15 -15.36
CA GLY A 666 25.70 23.38 -16.63
C GLY A 666 25.16 22.10 -17.26
N LEU A 667 24.09 22.24 -18.05
CA LEU A 667 23.40 21.18 -18.80
C LEU A 667 24.28 20.20 -19.61
N PRO A 668 25.53 20.49 -20.06
CA PRO A 668 26.34 19.49 -20.74
C PRO A 668 26.85 18.35 -19.84
N PHE A 669 26.80 18.50 -18.51
CA PHE A 669 27.29 17.49 -17.58
C PHE A 669 26.35 16.27 -17.49
N PHE A 670 25.06 16.45 -17.73
CA PHE A 670 24.07 15.36 -17.66
C PHE A 670 24.17 14.39 -18.84
N SER A 671 24.60 14.86 -20.01
CA SER A 671 24.79 14.04 -21.22
C SER A 671 26.02 13.13 -21.14
N ILE A 672 26.97 13.44 -20.26
CA ILE A 672 28.25 12.74 -20.14
C ILE A 672 28.17 11.54 -19.18
N VAL A 673 27.24 11.56 -18.22
CA VAL A 673 27.17 10.56 -17.14
C VAL A 673 26.29 9.34 -17.49
N PHE A 674 25.24 9.52 -18.30
CA PHE A 674 24.27 8.46 -18.60
C PHE A 674 24.33 8.02 -20.07
N GLY A 675 25.42 7.37 -20.46
CA GLY A 675 25.50 6.70 -21.76
C GLY A 675 24.47 5.57 -21.84
N GLY A 676 23.49 5.68 -22.75
CA GLY A 676 22.48 4.66 -23.03
C GLY A 676 21.08 5.22 -23.25
N ALA A 677 20.10 4.36 -23.57
CA ALA A 677 18.70 4.70 -23.87
C ALA A 677 18.01 5.58 -22.81
N PHE A 678 18.53 5.60 -21.58
CA PHE A 678 18.10 6.49 -20.49
C PHE A 678 18.32 7.99 -20.79
N GLY A 679 19.39 8.35 -21.52
CA GLY A 679 19.68 9.74 -21.87
C GLY A 679 18.66 10.32 -22.85
N LEU A 680 18.18 9.52 -23.82
CA LEU A 680 17.17 9.94 -24.79
C LEU A 680 15.80 10.17 -24.13
N HIS A 681 15.45 9.33 -23.15
CA HIS A 681 14.20 9.44 -22.39
C HIS A 681 14.20 10.67 -21.47
N TYR A 682 15.34 10.98 -20.83
CA TYR A 682 15.49 12.19 -20.01
C TYR A 682 15.47 13.47 -20.87
N PHE A 683 16.02 13.43 -22.08
CA PHE A 683 15.99 14.57 -23.00
C PHE A 683 14.58 14.86 -23.55
N GLN A 684 13.80 13.81 -23.83
CA GLN A 684 12.38 13.94 -24.18
C GLN A 684 11.53 14.48 -23.01
N GLN A 685 11.85 14.07 -21.78
CA GLN A 685 11.25 14.58 -20.54
C GLN A 685 11.51 16.08 -20.36
N VAL A 686 12.76 16.54 -20.52
CA VAL A 686 13.10 17.97 -20.47
C VAL A 686 12.31 18.77 -21.51
N ARG A 687 12.17 18.24 -22.74
CA ARG A 687 11.38 18.90 -23.80
C ARG A 687 9.88 18.97 -23.48
N TYR A 688 9.33 17.97 -22.79
CA TYR A 688 7.95 17.95 -22.31
C TYR A 688 7.73 18.92 -21.13
N ASP A 689 8.67 18.96 -20.19
CA ASP A 689 8.62 19.88 -19.05
C ASP A 689 8.80 21.35 -19.48
N PHE A 690 9.61 21.63 -20.50
CA PHE A 690 9.69 22.96 -21.11
C PHE A 690 8.39 23.41 -21.80
N ARG A 691 7.58 22.49 -22.35
CA ARG A 691 6.24 22.82 -22.85
C ARG A 691 5.26 23.16 -21.73
N LYS A 692 5.41 22.55 -20.55
CA LYS A 692 4.63 22.90 -19.34
C LYS A 692 5.05 24.23 -18.73
N ILE A 693 6.35 24.56 -18.73
CA ILE A 693 6.87 25.83 -18.19
C ILE A 693 6.34 27.05 -18.96
N ARG A 694 6.05 26.91 -20.26
CA ARG A 694 5.41 27.96 -21.08
C ARG A 694 4.04 28.41 -20.56
N ALA A 695 3.38 27.62 -19.70
CA ALA A 695 2.09 27.97 -19.10
C ALA A 695 2.22 28.73 -17.76
N ILE A 696 3.44 28.93 -17.24
CA ILE A 696 3.72 29.56 -15.94
C ILE A 696 4.60 30.80 -16.18
N ASP A 697 4.04 31.80 -16.86
CA ASP A 697 4.76 33.02 -17.25
C ASP A 697 5.02 33.96 -16.05
N ASP A 698 4.16 33.93 -15.02
CA ASP A 698 4.21 34.89 -13.91
C ASP A 698 5.35 34.64 -12.89
N ASN A 699 5.86 33.41 -12.78
CA ASN A 699 6.93 33.08 -11.81
C ASN A 699 8.34 33.46 -12.28
N LEU A 700 8.54 33.73 -13.57
CA LEU A 700 9.85 34.06 -14.15
C LEU A 700 10.25 35.52 -13.92
N GLU A 701 9.28 36.43 -13.86
CA GLU A 701 9.50 37.82 -13.48
C GLU A 701 9.96 37.94 -12.03
N HIS A 702 9.32 37.19 -11.12
CA HIS A 702 9.74 37.09 -9.71
C HIS A 702 11.15 36.53 -9.55
N LEU A 703 11.47 35.44 -10.27
CA LEU A 703 12.81 34.84 -10.24
C LEU A 703 13.89 35.79 -10.77
N ARG A 704 13.59 36.61 -11.79
CA ARG A 704 14.50 37.66 -12.31
C ARG A 704 14.69 38.79 -11.30
N GLY A 705 13.67 39.13 -10.53
CA GLY A 705 13.75 40.07 -9.41
C GLY A 705 14.73 39.57 -8.33
N ASP A 706 14.52 38.34 -7.86
CA ASP A 706 15.32 37.71 -6.79
C ASP A 706 16.79 37.53 -7.20
N LEU A 707 17.05 37.20 -8.48
CA LEU A 707 18.40 37.04 -9.02
C LEU A 707 19.15 38.38 -9.16
N LYS A 708 18.44 39.47 -9.47
CA LYS A 708 19.00 40.84 -9.49
C LYS A 708 19.36 41.30 -8.08
N GLU A 709 18.50 41.06 -7.09
CA GLU A 709 18.77 41.38 -5.68
C GLU A 709 19.95 40.57 -5.12
N SER A 710 20.15 39.35 -5.62
CA SER A 710 21.29 38.48 -5.24
C SER A 710 22.63 38.84 -5.91
N GLY A 711 22.68 39.92 -6.70
CA GLY A 711 23.91 40.42 -7.34
C GLY A 711 24.40 39.61 -8.56
N LEU A 712 23.59 38.68 -9.07
CA LEU A 712 23.92 37.86 -10.23
C LEU A 712 23.43 38.54 -11.53
N LYS A 713 24.34 38.80 -12.48
CA LYS A 713 23.98 39.34 -13.80
C LYS A 713 23.47 38.23 -14.72
N VAL A 714 22.20 38.31 -15.12
CA VAL A 714 21.60 37.50 -16.19
C VAL A 714 21.92 38.17 -17.54
N ARG A 715 22.31 37.40 -18.57
CA ARG A 715 22.48 37.93 -19.94
C ARG A 715 21.13 38.43 -20.46
N ASN A 716 21.08 39.61 -21.07
CA ASN A 716 19.84 40.30 -21.46
C ASN A 716 19.12 39.63 -22.66
N ASP A 717 19.82 38.74 -23.35
CA ASP A 717 19.55 38.28 -24.71
C ASP A 717 19.15 36.79 -24.77
N VAL A 718 19.06 36.12 -23.63
CA VAL A 718 18.55 34.75 -23.53
C VAL A 718 17.08 34.78 -23.12
N SER A 719 16.19 34.73 -24.11
CA SER A 719 14.77 34.47 -23.87
C SER A 719 14.50 32.97 -23.87
N ILE A 720 13.47 32.52 -23.14
CA ILE A 720 13.04 31.12 -23.18
C ILE A 720 12.65 30.73 -24.62
N ASP A 721 12.11 31.65 -25.40
CA ASP A 721 11.80 31.45 -26.82
C ASP A 721 13.06 31.19 -27.68
N THR A 722 14.20 31.79 -27.34
CA THR A 722 15.47 31.55 -28.02
C THR A 722 15.99 30.14 -27.73
N VAL A 723 15.95 29.73 -26.45
CA VAL A 723 16.32 28.38 -26.02
C VAL A 723 15.34 27.33 -26.57
N TYR A 724 14.05 27.67 -26.66
CA TYR A 724 13.01 26.80 -27.21
C TYR A 724 13.19 26.57 -28.71
N LYS A 725 13.50 27.61 -29.49
CA LYS A 725 13.81 27.47 -30.92
C LYS A 725 15.01 26.57 -31.15
N GLU A 726 16.09 26.75 -30.39
CA GLU A 726 17.29 25.91 -30.49
C GLU A 726 17.01 24.43 -30.14
N VAL A 727 16.20 24.16 -29.10
CA VAL A 727 15.86 22.78 -28.70
C VAL A 727 14.90 22.11 -29.67
N VAL A 728 14.04 22.87 -30.36
CA VAL A 728 13.07 22.34 -31.32
C VAL A 728 13.69 22.00 -32.67
N GLU A 729 14.74 22.71 -33.09
CA GLU A 729 15.43 22.51 -34.37
C GLU A 729 16.50 21.39 -34.36
N LEU A 730 16.77 20.76 -33.22
CA LEU A 730 17.69 19.62 -33.12
C LEU A 730 17.09 18.36 -33.76
N ASP A 731 17.79 17.82 -34.77
CA ASP A 731 17.47 16.55 -35.43
C ASP A 731 17.88 15.35 -34.54
N THR A 732 16.89 14.64 -34.01
CA THR A 732 17.06 13.60 -32.99
C THR A 732 17.23 12.19 -33.54
N ASP A 733 17.11 12.00 -34.86
CA ASP A 733 17.11 10.67 -35.48
C ASP A 733 18.52 10.18 -35.88
N SER A 734 19.56 11.00 -35.66
CA SER A 734 20.97 10.65 -35.86
C SER A 734 21.81 10.89 -34.61
N TRP A 735 22.18 9.80 -33.92
CA TRP A 735 22.98 9.79 -32.69
C TRP A 735 24.34 10.50 -32.84
N GLU A 736 24.89 10.56 -34.05
CA GLU A 736 26.21 11.14 -34.34
C GLU A 736 26.21 12.68 -34.35
N ASN A 737 25.07 13.36 -34.45
CA ASN A 737 24.99 14.82 -34.39
C ASN A 737 25.04 15.38 -32.97
N ILE A 738 24.88 14.54 -31.95
CA ILE A 738 24.86 14.93 -30.53
C ILE A 738 26.28 14.94 -29.94
N ARG A 739 27.23 14.24 -30.56
CA ARG A 739 28.67 14.35 -30.27
C ARG A 739 29.32 15.25 -31.32
N GLY A 740 29.52 16.53 -30.99
CA GLY A 740 30.42 17.38 -31.76
C GLY A 740 31.86 16.81 -31.80
N PRO A 741 32.67 17.15 -32.82
CA PRO A 741 34.00 16.58 -32.97
C PRO A 741 34.96 17.05 -31.86
N ARG A 742 35.90 16.19 -31.47
CA ARG A 742 36.98 16.54 -30.54
C ARG A 742 38.18 17.11 -31.30
N GLU A 743 38.95 17.99 -30.66
CA GLU A 743 40.07 18.74 -31.25
C GLU A 743 41.23 17.90 -31.85
N PHE A 744 41.18 16.56 -31.77
CA PHE A 744 42.30 15.69 -32.19
C PHE A 744 41.91 14.57 -33.18
N GLU A 745 40.69 14.55 -33.71
CA GLU A 745 40.28 13.51 -34.68
C GLU A 745 40.31 14.03 -36.13
N ASP A 746 40.84 13.21 -37.05
CA ASP A 746 40.86 13.50 -38.49
C ASP A 746 39.43 13.58 -39.05
N LEU A 747 39.05 14.77 -39.49
CA LEU A 747 37.70 15.13 -39.91
C LEU A 747 37.40 14.78 -41.37
N SER A 748 38.38 14.26 -42.12
CA SER A 748 38.23 13.97 -43.56
C SER A 748 37.09 12.97 -43.85
N GLY A 749 36.89 11.98 -42.98
CA GLY A 749 35.77 11.03 -43.07
C GLY A 749 34.42 11.69 -42.79
N TYR A 750 34.36 12.54 -41.76
CA TYR A 750 33.14 13.27 -41.38
C TYR A 750 32.69 14.25 -42.46
N GLU A 751 33.63 15.01 -43.04
CA GLU A 751 33.33 15.95 -44.11
C GLU A 751 32.83 15.24 -45.37
N ARG A 752 33.42 14.10 -45.71
CA ARG A 752 33.00 13.29 -46.87
C ARG A 752 31.59 12.72 -46.70
N ILE A 753 31.24 12.25 -45.49
CA ILE A 753 29.90 11.76 -45.18
C ILE A 753 28.88 12.91 -45.22
N LYS A 754 29.22 14.07 -44.67
CA LYS A 754 28.39 15.27 -44.69
C LYS A 754 28.14 15.78 -46.12
N GLN A 755 29.13 15.67 -47.00
CA GLN A 755 29.00 16.03 -48.40
C GLN A 755 28.05 15.07 -49.14
N ASN A 756 28.22 13.76 -48.96
CA ASN A 756 27.31 12.75 -49.53
C ASN A 756 25.86 12.94 -49.04
N GLN A 757 25.66 13.26 -47.77
CA GLN A 757 24.32 13.48 -47.22
C GLN A 757 23.65 14.74 -47.81
N LYS A 758 24.44 15.79 -48.10
CA LYS A 758 23.94 16.98 -48.79
C LYS A 758 23.50 16.66 -50.22
N GLU A 759 24.24 15.81 -50.93
CA GLU A 759 23.89 15.39 -52.29
C GLU A 759 22.63 14.52 -52.31
N VAL A 760 22.52 13.54 -51.41
CA VAL A 760 21.32 12.70 -51.27
C VAL A 760 20.08 13.54 -50.93
N ASN A 761 20.22 14.52 -50.02
CA ASN A 761 19.13 15.41 -49.65
C ASN A 761 18.77 16.38 -50.78
N ALA A 762 19.74 16.84 -51.57
CA ALA A 762 19.49 17.66 -52.75
C ALA A 762 18.77 16.87 -53.86
N GLU A 763 19.13 15.61 -54.06
CA GLU A 763 18.47 14.71 -55.02
C GLU A 763 17.04 14.37 -54.58
N ALA A 764 16.83 14.11 -53.29
CA ALA A 764 15.48 13.90 -52.73
C ALA A 764 14.60 15.16 -52.88
N ARG A 765 15.17 16.36 -52.73
CA ARG A 765 14.45 17.63 -52.95
C ARG A 765 14.14 17.85 -54.43
N ARG A 766 15.03 17.49 -55.35
CA ARG A 766 14.78 17.54 -56.81
C ARG A 766 13.66 16.58 -57.21
N LYS A 767 13.72 15.32 -56.79
CA LYS A 767 12.66 14.32 -57.04
C LYS A 767 11.31 14.78 -56.49
N LYS A 768 11.30 15.37 -55.29
CA LYS A 768 10.07 15.90 -54.66
C LYS A 768 9.51 17.13 -55.38
N ALA A 769 10.36 17.96 -55.98
CA ALA A 769 9.95 19.10 -56.81
C ALA A 769 9.43 18.65 -58.19
N GLU A 770 9.99 17.59 -58.77
CA GLU A 770 9.51 16.97 -60.02
C GLU A 770 8.19 16.21 -59.84
N THR A 771 7.83 15.82 -58.63
CA THR A 771 6.52 15.18 -58.35
C THR A 771 5.39 16.20 -58.14
N TYR A 772 5.72 17.50 -58.06
CA TYR A 772 4.78 18.60 -57.78
C TYR A 772 4.51 19.53 -58.98
N ASN A 773 5.21 19.32 -60.10
CA ASN A 773 4.91 19.88 -61.42
C ASN A 773 4.42 18.75 -62.34
#